data_AF-A0A843A3X5-F1
#
_entry.id   AF-A0A843A3X5-F1
#
_cell.length_a   1.000
_cell.length_b   1.000
_cell.length_c   1.000
_cell.angle_alpha   90.00
_cell.angle_beta   90.00
_cell.angle_gamma   90.00
#
_symmetry.space_group_name_H-M   'P 1'
#
loop_
_entity.id
_entity.type
_entity.pdbx_description
1 polymer ?
#
loop_
_entity_poly.entity_id
_entity_poly.type
_entity_poly.pdbx_seq_one_letter_code
_entity_poly.pdbx_strand_id
1 'polypeptide(L)'
;MSRKIIKLVIGVIICILCAPTALNVNGNIFNGNIAHRPKNGEITNERFITVPDSSILLKLWDKKLDTDENLPFYSISLDGGKSFVRTIQPSYEIGLRYAHFDPVKGEPLIEPFLTASDDTHLFIVQFVTQPLQEFKEAITACGSVVRHYIAQYAYLVEMDESVQSQVASLPYVRWVGSYHPAYRLEEFMLNNLENAYQIYPLQRYNIQVLSVEQKNIVADRIKAIGGIANKADAGKFLVEVTLTPDMLFSVIRWDEVLFVDRWSAYEVDMDIAREIGGADYIESVAGYNGSGVRGEVFDTGFNLAHVDFQSRPLILHGNVGSDSHGASTSGIVFGDGTGNPKGRGMLPNGQGIVGDYNYIGLEGTNRYIHTGELLQEPYFGVFETSSVGSDRTTQYTTISADTDTALFDFDILHCQSQSNAGDQMSRPQAWAKNIVSGGGMYHYNTLIKDDDQWNYGASIGPASDGTIKPDLCSFYDEIFTTTSGSPTAYTSSFGGTSGATPIIAGHFGLFYQMWSDGIFGNEVDPEGTVFENRPHMTTAKAMMINAADQYPFNGTSGDKTRMHQGWGMPSVKNMYDLRDKFYIIDESDVLTPFEVSTHMVAVEAASPSLKVTMTYADPAGNPAVQTQHRINDLSLKVISPSQVIYWGNNGLLNGVWSEPGGNPDTKDTVECVFIKNPEPGTWTIEVSADEIIQDSHVETPDLDADYALIVSPVLSAPFPPQINGSTEGDIGRQMDFTFVTTDPGNSNLYYWIEWGDGSHEEWFGPCASGAIATISHAWSDKGNYSITAKAKNTLGIESGWSEPFVITIIAPKLEIGLLSGGLFKIKTVIKNTGAIDIMHVQWNITLTGGAFIGQKTSGTVLNIPPGAERTVTSDLILGLGKTMITVTASHPYSSAIKSQNATILLFFIKM
;
A
#
# COMPACT_ATOMS: atom_id res chain seq x y z
N MET A 1 82.50 -9.66 -19.62
CA MET A 1 82.83 -8.63 -20.64
C MET A 1 81.55 -7.88 -21.03
N SER A 2 81.68 -6.60 -21.39
CA SER A 2 80.98 -5.86 -22.47
C SER A 2 79.52 -6.26 -22.83
N ARG A 3 78.45 -5.51 -22.48
CA ARG A 3 77.97 -4.16 -22.91
C ARG A 3 77.07 -4.14 -24.17
N LYS A 4 75.78 -3.78 -23.97
CA LYS A 4 74.88 -2.94 -24.84
C LYS A 4 74.49 -3.54 -26.22
N ILE A 5 73.41 -3.20 -26.95
CA ILE A 5 72.39 -2.10 -26.99
C ILE A 5 71.17 -2.61 -27.86
N ILE A 6 69.92 -2.12 -27.97
CA ILE A 6 69.06 -1.05 -27.37
C ILE A 6 67.54 -1.32 -27.66
N LYS A 7 66.60 -0.75 -26.86
CA LYS A 7 65.12 -0.63 -27.10
C LYS A 7 64.30 -1.96 -27.17
N LEU A 8 63.00 -2.03 -26.88
CA LEU A 8 61.94 -1.00 -26.78
C LEU A 8 60.86 -1.33 -25.69
N VAL A 9 60.63 -0.40 -24.74
CA VAL A 9 59.34 0.01 -24.08
C VAL A 9 58.51 -0.95 -23.18
N ILE A 10 58.44 -0.55 -21.89
CA ILE A 10 57.36 -0.62 -20.87
C ILE A 10 56.85 -1.99 -20.33
N GLY A 11 56.73 -2.06 -18.99
CA GLY A 11 55.99 -3.10 -18.25
C GLY A 11 56.48 -3.34 -16.81
N VAL A 12 56.28 -2.40 -15.87
CA VAL A 12 56.67 -2.59 -14.45
C VAL A 12 55.65 -1.98 -13.46
N ILE A 13 54.99 -2.88 -12.72
CA ILE A 13 54.53 -2.82 -11.31
C ILE A 13 54.52 -1.46 -10.59
N ILE A 14 53.34 -1.03 -10.13
CA ILE A 14 53.13 -0.16 -8.95
C ILE A 14 51.91 -0.70 -8.16
N CYS A 15 51.94 -0.62 -6.83
CA CYS A 15 50.77 -0.84 -5.96
C CYS A 15 50.10 0.49 -5.61
N ILE A 16 48.77 0.58 -5.71
CA ILE A 16 47.93 1.67 -5.19
C ILE A 16 46.69 0.96 -4.59
N LEU A 17 46.42 0.97 -3.28
CA LEU A 17 46.06 2.05 -2.33
C LEU A 17 44.62 2.56 -2.47
N CYS A 18 44.00 2.87 -1.32
CA CYS A 18 42.56 3.06 -1.18
C CYS A 18 42.15 4.54 -1.18
N ALA A 19 41.14 4.89 -1.97
CA ALA A 19 40.17 5.98 -1.72
C ALA A 19 40.79 7.40 -1.51
N PRO A 20 40.06 8.44 -1.03
CA PRO A 20 38.60 8.63 -0.94
C PRO A 20 38.11 10.00 -1.49
N THR A 21 36.82 10.31 -1.28
CA THR A 21 36.19 11.67 -1.27
C THR A 21 36.05 12.43 -2.61
N ALA A 22 35.12 13.39 -2.78
CA ALA A 22 34.32 14.10 -1.76
C ALA A 22 32.87 14.42 -2.17
N LEU A 23 31.97 14.39 -1.18
CA LEU A 23 30.77 15.23 -1.12
C LEU A 23 31.15 16.66 -0.74
N ASN A 24 30.47 17.65 -1.34
CA ASN A 24 30.02 18.93 -0.76
C ASN A 24 29.30 19.72 -1.88
N VAL A 25 28.08 20.24 -1.76
CA VAL A 25 27.40 20.99 -0.66
C VAL A 25 27.94 22.41 -0.49
N ASN A 26 27.02 23.39 -0.57
CA ASN A 26 27.15 24.82 -0.29
C ASN A 26 28.07 25.70 -1.18
N GLY A 27 27.42 26.48 -2.07
CA GLY A 27 27.41 27.95 -1.94
C GLY A 27 28.63 28.79 -2.35
N ASN A 28 28.45 29.60 -3.39
CA ASN A 28 29.17 30.83 -3.75
C ASN A 28 30.60 30.78 -4.35
N ILE A 29 30.63 30.95 -5.68
CA ILE A 29 31.51 31.85 -6.48
C ILE A 29 33.02 31.83 -6.18
N PHE A 30 33.79 31.29 -7.14
CA PHE A 30 35.01 31.97 -7.64
C PHE A 30 35.21 31.71 -9.15
N ASN A 31 35.79 32.68 -9.86
CA ASN A 31 35.92 32.65 -11.33
C ASN A 31 37.09 31.75 -11.80
N GLY A 32 36.83 30.89 -12.79
CA GLY A 32 37.87 30.14 -13.50
C GLY A 32 37.36 29.49 -14.78
N ASN A 33 37.76 30.00 -15.95
CA ASN A 33 37.38 29.42 -17.25
C ASN A 33 38.18 28.14 -17.54
N ILE A 34 37.48 27.06 -17.90
CA ILE A 34 37.59 26.36 -19.19
C ILE A 34 36.44 25.35 -19.29
N ALA A 35 35.81 25.23 -20.46
CA ALA A 35 34.58 24.46 -20.62
C ALA A 35 34.83 23.01 -21.07
N HIS A 36 34.27 22.06 -20.33
CA HIS A 36 33.68 20.85 -20.89
C HIS A 36 32.27 20.71 -20.31
N ARG A 37 31.27 21.09 -21.09
CA ARG A 37 29.91 20.54 -20.93
C ARG A 37 29.90 19.17 -21.62
N PRO A 38 29.23 18.14 -21.09
CA PRO A 38 28.82 17.03 -21.94
C PRO A 38 27.98 17.60 -23.10
N LYS A 39 28.20 17.11 -24.32
CA LYS A 39 27.26 17.37 -25.41
C LYS A 39 26.02 16.51 -25.18
N ASN A 40 24.84 17.04 -25.47
CA ASN A 40 23.70 16.18 -25.73
C ASN A 40 24.03 15.35 -26.99
N GLY A 41 23.95 14.02 -26.88
CA GLY A 41 24.19 13.10 -28.00
C GLY A 41 23.30 13.42 -29.20
N GLU A 42 23.82 13.20 -30.40
CA GLU A 42 23.15 13.59 -31.64
C GLU A 42 21.89 12.74 -31.87
N ILE A 43 20.76 13.40 -32.10
CA ILE A 43 19.49 12.74 -32.47
C ILE A 43 19.51 12.47 -33.97
N THR A 44 19.26 11.23 -34.34
CA THR A 44 19.23 10.74 -35.73
C THR A 44 17.98 9.87 -35.94
N ASN A 45 17.64 9.57 -37.20
CA ASN A 45 16.52 8.69 -37.56
C ASN A 45 15.15 9.04 -36.95
N GLU A 46 14.93 10.31 -36.58
CA GLU A 46 13.67 10.79 -36.01
C GLU A 46 12.51 10.59 -37.00
N ARG A 47 11.47 9.89 -36.55
CA ARG A 47 10.25 9.59 -37.32
C ARG A 47 9.02 9.60 -36.41
N PHE A 48 7.86 9.79 -37.03
CA PHE A 48 6.57 9.75 -36.36
C PHE A 48 5.66 8.71 -37.02
N ILE A 49 4.86 8.02 -36.22
CA ILE A 49 3.89 7.01 -36.66
C ILE A 49 2.53 7.39 -36.10
N THR A 50 1.60 7.76 -36.98
CA THR A 50 0.19 7.96 -36.61
C THR A 50 -0.47 6.59 -36.43
N VAL A 51 -1.17 6.40 -35.31
CA VAL A 51 -2.02 5.23 -35.09
C VAL A 51 -3.38 5.53 -35.75
N PRO A 52 -3.86 4.72 -36.72
CA PRO A 52 -5.11 4.99 -37.43
C PRO A 52 -6.31 5.21 -36.49
N ASP A 53 -7.25 6.05 -36.94
CA ASP A 53 -8.52 6.36 -36.28
C ASP A 53 -8.45 6.84 -34.80
N SER A 54 -7.27 7.27 -34.36
CA SER A 54 -6.99 7.78 -33.01
C SER A 54 -6.31 9.16 -33.04
N SER A 55 -6.14 9.78 -31.86
CA SER A 55 -5.26 10.95 -31.67
C SER A 55 -3.81 10.59 -31.37
N ILE A 56 -3.45 9.30 -31.38
CA ILE A 56 -2.15 8.81 -30.91
C ILE A 56 -1.07 8.97 -31.99
N LEU A 57 0.05 9.56 -31.57
CA LEU A 57 1.22 9.80 -32.40
C LEU A 57 2.48 9.28 -31.68
N LEU A 58 3.03 8.18 -32.18
CA LEU A 58 4.29 7.62 -31.69
C LEU A 58 5.44 8.43 -32.29
N LYS A 59 6.40 8.82 -31.47
CA LYS A 59 7.67 9.43 -31.90
C LYS A 59 8.81 8.44 -31.63
N LEU A 60 9.65 8.18 -32.63
CA LEU A 60 10.81 7.29 -32.50
C LEU A 60 12.06 7.97 -33.06
N TRP A 61 13.22 7.76 -32.45
CA TRP A 61 14.50 8.28 -32.90
C TRP A 61 15.67 7.44 -32.37
N ASP A 62 16.85 7.59 -32.94
CA ASP A 62 18.09 7.04 -32.38
C ASP A 62 18.92 8.17 -31.76
N LYS A 63 19.52 7.92 -30.59
CA LYS A 63 20.48 8.83 -29.94
C LYS A 63 21.87 8.24 -30.06
N LYS A 64 22.78 8.97 -30.68
CA LYS A 64 24.17 8.56 -30.83
C LYS A 64 24.99 8.89 -29.57
N LEU A 65 25.73 7.89 -29.07
CA LEU A 65 26.65 8.01 -27.95
C LEU A 65 28.08 8.38 -28.41
N ASP A 66 28.90 8.84 -27.46
CA ASP A 66 30.34 9.07 -27.65
C ASP A 66 31.13 7.77 -27.96
N THR A 67 30.50 6.59 -27.83
CA THR A 67 31.02 5.26 -28.18
C THR A 67 30.81 4.87 -29.65
N ASP A 68 30.31 5.80 -30.49
CA ASP A 68 29.79 5.55 -31.85
C ASP A 68 28.54 4.64 -31.92
N GLU A 69 28.01 4.18 -30.79
CA GLU A 69 26.80 3.38 -30.67
C GLU A 69 25.52 4.23 -30.83
N ASN A 70 24.53 3.70 -31.56
CA ASN A 70 23.20 4.29 -31.68
C ASN A 70 22.22 3.53 -30.78
N LEU A 71 21.65 4.20 -29.79
CA LEU A 71 20.59 3.64 -28.95
C LEU A 71 19.22 4.12 -29.45
N PRO A 72 18.24 3.22 -29.67
CA PRO A 72 16.88 3.61 -30.04
C PRO A 72 16.16 4.26 -28.86
N PHE A 73 15.20 5.13 -29.17
CA PHE A 73 14.30 5.79 -28.22
C PHE A 73 12.89 5.92 -28.80
N TYR A 74 11.88 5.95 -27.92
CA TYR A 74 10.53 6.37 -28.27
C TYR A 74 9.90 7.29 -27.21
N SER A 75 8.84 7.97 -27.63
CA SER A 75 7.91 8.75 -26.80
C SER A 75 6.52 8.68 -27.45
N ILE A 76 5.45 8.82 -26.66
CA ILE A 76 4.07 8.72 -27.15
C ILE A 76 3.37 10.05 -26.91
N SER A 77 2.54 10.48 -27.86
CA SER A 77 1.58 11.56 -27.66
C SER A 77 0.17 11.01 -27.80
N LEU A 78 -0.71 11.37 -26.86
CA LEU A 78 -2.13 11.01 -26.89
C LEU A 78 -3.00 12.16 -27.45
N ASP A 79 -2.44 13.36 -27.64
CA ASP A 79 -3.18 14.60 -27.92
C ASP A 79 -2.96 15.17 -29.34
N GLY A 80 -2.38 14.37 -30.24
CA GLY A 80 -2.03 14.78 -31.61
C GLY A 80 -0.68 15.49 -31.74
N GLY A 81 0.24 15.30 -30.79
CA GLY A 81 1.60 15.85 -30.83
C GLY A 81 1.76 17.23 -30.20
N LYS A 82 0.85 17.67 -29.33
CA LYS A 82 0.97 18.92 -28.56
C LYS A 82 1.82 18.71 -27.31
N SER A 83 1.64 17.57 -26.65
CA SER A 83 2.48 17.04 -25.58
C SER A 83 2.99 15.64 -25.95
N PHE A 84 4.15 15.27 -25.40
CA PHE A 84 4.78 13.96 -25.58
C PHE A 84 5.15 13.43 -24.20
N VAL A 85 4.56 12.32 -23.79
CA VAL A 85 4.79 11.70 -22.49
C VAL A 85 5.94 10.70 -22.55
N ARG A 86 6.79 10.74 -21.51
CA ARG A 86 7.97 9.90 -21.29
C ARG A 86 9.01 9.92 -22.43
N THR A 87 10.20 9.40 -22.14
CA THR A 87 11.24 9.13 -23.16
C THR A 87 11.89 7.82 -22.77
N ILE A 88 11.56 6.78 -23.52
CA ILE A 88 11.95 5.39 -23.24
C ILE A 88 13.07 4.97 -24.18
N GLN A 89 14.05 4.23 -23.65
CA GLN A 89 15.04 3.49 -24.43
C GLN A 89 14.58 2.03 -24.54
N PRO A 90 13.90 1.61 -25.63
CA PRO A 90 13.38 0.25 -25.76
C PRO A 90 14.48 -0.82 -25.85
N SER A 91 14.20 -1.99 -25.27
CA SER A 91 14.81 -3.26 -25.68
C SER A 91 13.88 -3.99 -26.65
N TYR A 92 14.44 -4.84 -27.50
CA TYR A 92 13.68 -5.62 -28.50
C TYR A 92 14.10 -7.10 -28.58
N GLU A 93 14.95 -7.54 -27.65
CA GLU A 93 15.38 -8.94 -27.55
C GLU A 93 14.27 -9.78 -26.91
N ILE A 94 13.73 -10.76 -27.64
CA ILE A 94 12.78 -11.74 -27.09
C ILE A 94 13.59 -12.82 -26.36
N GLY A 95 13.31 -13.00 -25.07
CA GLY A 95 13.87 -14.07 -24.24
C GLY A 95 12.89 -15.23 -24.10
N LEU A 96 13.22 -16.38 -24.68
CA LEU A 96 12.50 -17.65 -24.52
C LEU A 96 13.40 -18.63 -23.76
N ARG A 97 12.81 -19.63 -23.08
CA ARG A 97 13.55 -20.74 -22.43
C ARG A 97 14.55 -21.45 -23.38
N TYR A 98 14.26 -21.42 -24.68
CA TYR A 98 15.13 -21.96 -25.73
C TYR A 98 16.32 -21.04 -26.08
N ALA A 99 16.10 -19.73 -26.21
CA ALA A 99 17.09 -18.76 -26.68
C ALA A 99 16.66 -17.30 -26.45
N HIS A 100 17.64 -16.41 -26.38
CA HIS A 100 17.48 -14.95 -26.43
C HIS A 100 17.89 -14.42 -27.81
N PHE A 101 17.06 -13.57 -28.43
CA PHE A 101 17.34 -13.01 -29.76
C PHE A 101 16.56 -11.72 -30.07
N ASP A 102 17.16 -10.79 -30.81
CA ASP A 102 16.42 -9.69 -31.46
C ASP A 102 15.99 -10.17 -32.87
N PRO A 103 14.69 -10.36 -33.15
CA PRO A 103 14.25 -10.99 -34.39
C PRO A 103 14.62 -10.23 -35.68
N VAL A 104 14.90 -8.93 -35.59
CA VAL A 104 15.35 -8.12 -36.73
C VAL A 104 16.87 -8.23 -36.97
N LYS A 105 17.63 -8.74 -35.99
CA LYS A 105 19.06 -9.07 -36.12
C LYS A 105 19.27 -10.53 -36.55
N GLY A 106 18.38 -11.43 -36.14
CA GLY A 106 18.34 -12.83 -36.57
C GLY A 106 17.61 -13.75 -35.59
N GLU A 107 17.10 -14.86 -36.11
CA GLU A 107 16.42 -15.92 -35.33
C GLU A 107 17.42 -17.01 -34.90
N PRO A 108 17.15 -17.76 -33.82
CA PRO A 108 18.02 -18.83 -33.34
C PRO A 108 18.05 -20.02 -34.32
N LEU A 109 19.17 -20.75 -34.35
CA LEU A 109 19.24 -22.03 -35.06
C LEU A 109 18.36 -23.07 -34.36
N ILE A 110 17.52 -23.78 -35.11
CA ILE A 110 16.60 -24.80 -34.60
C ILE A 110 16.80 -26.11 -35.37
N GLU A 111 16.75 -27.23 -34.65
CA GLU A 111 16.79 -28.57 -35.25
C GLU A 111 15.59 -28.81 -36.18
N PRO A 112 15.76 -29.33 -37.41
CA PRO A 112 14.68 -29.39 -38.41
C PRO A 112 13.41 -30.13 -37.97
N PHE A 113 13.51 -31.08 -37.04
CA PHE A 113 12.35 -31.81 -36.50
C PHE A 113 11.62 -31.07 -35.36
N LEU A 114 12.17 -29.95 -34.88
CA LEU A 114 11.57 -29.04 -33.90
C LEU A 114 11.19 -27.66 -34.49
N THR A 115 11.46 -27.41 -35.77
CA THR A 115 10.94 -26.25 -36.52
C THR A 115 9.43 -26.41 -36.76
N ALA A 116 8.70 -25.30 -36.83
CA ALA A 116 7.28 -25.33 -37.26
C ALA A 116 7.16 -25.73 -38.74
N SER A 117 6.02 -26.28 -39.11
CA SER A 117 5.66 -26.62 -40.48
C SER A 117 4.73 -25.57 -41.10
N ASP A 118 4.60 -25.58 -42.43
CA ASP A 118 3.81 -24.63 -43.22
C ASP A 118 2.31 -24.56 -42.84
N ASP A 119 1.82 -25.49 -42.00
CA ASP A 119 0.47 -25.60 -41.47
C ASP A 119 0.33 -25.10 -40.01
N THR A 120 1.32 -24.38 -39.48
CA THR A 120 1.28 -23.73 -38.16
C THR A 120 0.36 -22.51 -38.14
N HIS A 121 -0.49 -22.38 -37.11
CA HIS A 121 -1.34 -21.18 -36.93
C HIS A 121 -0.79 -20.24 -35.85
N LEU A 122 0.25 -20.62 -35.11
CA LEU A 122 0.82 -19.83 -34.01
C LEU A 122 2.02 -18.97 -34.42
N PHE A 123 1.87 -17.65 -34.25
CA PHE A 123 2.86 -16.64 -34.62
C PHE A 123 3.17 -15.68 -33.46
N ILE A 124 4.41 -15.20 -33.42
CA ILE A 124 4.87 -14.07 -32.61
C ILE A 124 4.69 -12.79 -33.42
N VAL A 125 4.11 -11.73 -32.84
CA VAL A 125 3.95 -10.39 -33.43
C VAL A 125 4.55 -9.35 -32.49
N GLN A 126 5.66 -8.70 -32.88
CA GLN A 126 6.36 -7.65 -32.09
C GLN A 126 6.07 -6.24 -32.62
N PHE A 127 6.05 -5.23 -31.75
CA PHE A 127 5.81 -3.80 -32.06
C PHE A 127 7.06 -2.90 -31.90
N VAL A 128 6.93 -1.65 -32.33
CA VAL A 128 7.97 -0.60 -32.23
C VAL A 128 7.88 0.29 -30.97
N THR A 129 6.87 0.08 -30.14
CA THR A 129 6.62 0.71 -28.82
C THR A 129 5.91 -0.32 -27.93
N GLN A 130 5.60 0.02 -26.68
CA GLN A 130 4.59 -0.73 -25.91
C GLN A 130 3.30 -0.94 -26.74
N PRO A 131 2.64 -2.12 -26.64
CA PRO A 131 1.41 -2.35 -27.38
C PRO A 131 0.27 -1.50 -26.80
N LEU A 132 -0.46 -0.81 -27.66
CA LEU A 132 -1.65 -0.05 -27.29
C LEU A 132 -2.92 -0.85 -27.60
N GLN A 133 -4.07 -0.41 -27.08
CA GLN A 133 -5.35 -1.10 -27.25
C GLN A 133 -5.75 -1.15 -28.73
N GLU A 134 -5.53 -0.06 -29.46
CA GLU A 134 -5.74 0.08 -30.89
C GLU A 134 -4.94 -0.94 -31.72
N PHE A 135 -3.79 -1.41 -31.21
CA PHE A 135 -2.96 -2.39 -31.91
C PHE A 135 -3.60 -3.79 -31.82
N LYS A 136 -4.17 -4.15 -30.66
CA LYS A 136 -4.92 -5.40 -30.47
C LYS A 136 -6.18 -5.41 -31.35
N GLU A 137 -6.89 -4.29 -31.37
CA GLU A 137 -8.13 -4.14 -32.13
C GLU A 137 -7.87 -4.23 -33.64
N ALA A 138 -6.79 -3.62 -34.15
CA ALA A 138 -6.39 -3.76 -35.55
C ALA A 138 -6.00 -5.20 -35.92
N ILE A 139 -5.24 -5.90 -35.07
CA ILE A 139 -4.89 -7.32 -35.29
C ILE A 139 -6.15 -8.20 -35.30
N THR A 140 -7.08 -7.95 -34.38
CA THR A 140 -8.36 -8.67 -34.32
C THR A 140 -9.22 -8.38 -35.56
N ALA A 141 -9.21 -7.14 -36.05
CA ALA A 141 -9.91 -6.73 -37.27
C ALA A 141 -9.31 -7.35 -38.56
N CYS A 142 -8.05 -7.77 -38.56
CA CYS A 142 -7.46 -8.58 -39.63
C CYS A 142 -7.98 -10.04 -39.65
N GLY A 143 -8.67 -10.49 -38.59
CA GLY A 143 -9.17 -11.87 -38.45
C GLY A 143 -8.32 -12.78 -37.57
N SER A 144 -7.30 -12.24 -36.90
CA SER A 144 -6.43 -12.97 -35.98
C SER A 144 -7.01 -13.06 -34.56
N VAL A 145 -6.56 -14.05 -33.77
CA VAL A 145 -6.86 -14.16 -32.33
C VAL A 145 -5.59 -13.91 -31.52
N VAL A 146 -5.54 -12.80 -30.78
CA VAL A 146 -4.44 -12.55 -29.82
C VAL A 146 -4.60 -13.51 -28.63
N ARG A 147 -3.62 -14.38 -28.39
CA ARG A 147 -3.68 -15.42 -27.34
C ARG A 147 -3.03 -14.97 -26.04
N HIS A 148 -1.75 -14.62 -26.08
CA HIS A 148 -0.95 -14.23 -24.91
C HIS A 148 0.03 -13.11 -25.31
N TYR A 149 0.51 -12.31 -24.35
CA TYR A 149 1.75 -11.54 -24.57
C TYR A 149 2.96 -12.51 -24.56
N ILE A 150 4.18 -12.05 -24.86
CA ILE A 150 5.44 -12.83 -24.71
C ILE A 150 6.68 -11.93 -24.46
N ALA A 151 6.48 -10.87 -23.66
CA ALA A 151 7.49 -9.85 -23.32
C ALA A 151 7.93 -8.97 -24.49
N GLN A 152 8.72 -7.93 -24.17
CA GLN A 152 9.50 -7.09 -25.10
C GLN A 152 8.73 -6.67 -26.37
N TYR A 153 7.53 -6.15 -26.11
CA TYR A 153 6.55 -5.62 -27.05
C TYR A 153 5.99 -6.64 -28.05
N ALA A 154 5.78 -7.91 -27.66
CA ALA A 154 5.25 -8.93 -28.56
C ALA A 154 4.07 -9.75 -27.99
N TYR A 155 3.12 -10.13 -28.87
CA TYR A 155 2.05 -11.10 -28.58
C TYR A 155 2.29 -12.43 -29.31
N LEU A 156 1.89 -13.54 -28.69
CA LEU A 156 1.50 -14.77 -29.38
C LEU A 156 0.10 -14.59 -29.97
N VAL A 157 -0.02 -14.79 -31.27
CA VAL A 157 -1.22 -14.58 -32.08
C VAL A 157 -1.49 -15.83 -32.90
N GLU A 158 -2.74 -16.30 -32.87
CA GLU A 158 -3.23 -17.40 -33.70
C GLU A 158 -3.89 -16.82 -34.96
N MET A 159 -3.39 -17.21 -36.14
CA MET A 159 -3.86 -16.70 -37.44
C MET A 159 -3.35 -17.55 -38.61
N ASP A 160 -4.07 -17.53 -39.72
CA ASP A 160 -3.61 -18.12 -40.98
C ASP A 160 -2.39 -17.35 -41.56
N GLU A 161 -1.52 -18.03 -42.30
CA GLU A 161 -0.43 -17.41 -43.08
C GLU A 161 -0.94 -16.27 -43.99
N SER A 162 -2.16 -16.38 -44.51
CA SER A 162 -2.78 -15.36 -45.37
C SER A 162 -3.18 -14.07 -44.62
N VAL A 163 -3.27 -14.13 -43.29
CA VAL A 163 -3.54 -12.99 -42.39
C VAL A 163 -2.24 -12.44 -41.80
N GLN A 164 -1.23 -13.29 -41.56
CA GLN A 164 0.11 -12.92 -41.09
C GLN A 164 0.69 -11.72 -41.82
N SER A 165 0.60 -11.69 -43.16
CA SER A 165 1.17 -10.62 -43.98
C SER A 165 0.38 -9.30 -43.92
N GLN A 166 -0.88 -9.34 -43.47
CA GLN A 166 -1.68 -8.14 -43.22
C GLN A 166 -1.27 -7.53 -41.87
N VAL A 167 -1.17 -8.36 -40.82
CA VAL A 167 -0.67 -7.94 -39.50
C VAL A 167 0.75 -7.38 -39.59
N ALA A 168 1.65 -8.03 -40.35
CA ALA A 168 3.01 -7.56 -40.59
C ALA A 168 3.09 -6.23 -41.37
N SER A 169 1.99 -5.74 -41.94
CA SER A 169 1.91 -4.45 -42.65
C SER A 169 1.41 -3.29 -41.79
N LEU A 170 0.96 -3.55 -40.55
CA LEU A 170 0.51 -2.50 -39.62
C LEU A 170 1.69 -1.58 -39.24
N PRO A 171 1.51 -0.25 -39.24
CA PRO A 171 2.63 0.69 -39.24
C PRO A 171 3.45 0.74 -37.94
N TYR A 172 2.92 0.14 -36.87
CA TYR A 172 3.57 0.01 -35.55
C TYR A 172 4.07 -1.42 -35.27
N VAL A 173 3.88 -2.39 -36.17
CA VAL A 173 4.47 -3.73 -36.07
C VAL A 173 5.94 -3.68 -36.52
N ARG A 174 6.81 -4.34 -35.76
CA ARG A 174 8.27 -4.43 -35.94
C ARG A 174 8.68 -5.72 -36.63
N TRP A 175 8.05 -6.84 -36.28
CA TRP A 175 8.40 -8.17 -36.78
C TRP A 175 7.26 -9.17 -36.55
N VAL A 176 7.18 -10.21 -37.40
CA VAL A 176 6.28 -11.36 -37.23
C VAL A 176 6.98 -12.66 -37.64
N GLY A 177 6.90 -13.72 -36.83
CA GLY A 177 7.49 -15.03 -37.11
C GLY A 177 6.80 -16.17 -36.35
N SER A 178 7.25 -17.43 -36.50
CA SER A 178 6.50 -18.61 -36.02
C SER A 178 6.83 -19.03 -34.58
N TYR A 179 5.85 -19.54 -33.83
CA TYR A 179 6.08 -20.10 -32.49
C TYR A 179 6.46 -21.59 -32.57
N HIS A 180 7.75 -21.86 -32.79
CA HIS A 180 8.27 -23.19 -33.08
C HIS A 180 8.13 -24.21 -31.93
N PRO A 181 7.90 -25.51 -32.22
CA PRO A 181 7.91 -26.60 -31.24
C PRO A 181 9.15 -26.66 -30.32
N ALA A 182 10.32 -26.23 -30.81
CA ALA A 182 11.54 -26.08 -30.02
C ALA A 182 11.35 -25.19 -28.76
N TYR A 183 10.46 -24.20 -28.83
CA TYR A 183 10.19 -23.25 -27.75
C TYR A 183 9.25 -23.80 -26.67
N ARG A 184 8.78 -25.05 -26.82
CA ARG A 184 7.69 -25.67 -26.05
C ARG A 184 8.17 -26.83 -25.13
N LEU A 185 9.47 -26.93 -24.85
CA LEU A 185 10.11 -28.02 -24.09
C LEU A 185 11.03 -27.50 -22.97
N GLU A 186 11.00 -28.17 -21.81
CA GLU A 186 12.02 -28.08 -20.77
C GLU A 186 13.44 -28.40 -21.29
N GLU A 187 14.44 -27.68 -20.77
CA GLU A 187 15.86 -27.79 -21.14
C GLU A 187 16.41 -29.18 -20.85
N PHE A 188 15.90 -29.89 -19.83
CA PHE A 188 16.28 -31.29 -19.58
C PHE A 188 15.97 -32.20 -20.78
N MET A 189 14.84 -31.98 -21.46
CA MET A 189 14.44 -32.79 -22.60
C MET A 189 15.27 -32.42 -23.84
N LEU A 190 15.48 -31.11 -24.07
CA LEU A 190 16.31 -30.56 -25.14
C LEU A 190 17.78 -31.01 -25.03
N ASN A 191 18.38 -30.92 -23.85
CA ASN A 191 19.78 -31.31 -23.59
C ASN A 191 20.03 -32.83 -23.68
N ASN A 192 18.98 -33.64 -23.76
CA ASN A 192 19.07 -35.11 -23.81
C ASN A 192 18.40 -35.71 -25.06
N LEU A 193 18.06 -34.92 -26.09
CA LEU A 193 17.36 -35.36 -27.31
C LEU A 193 17.96 -36.63 -27.93
N GLU A 194 19.28 -36.67 -28.17
CA GLU A 194 19.98 -37.82 -28.76
C GLU A 194 19.86 -39.12 -27.95
N ASN A 195 19.65 -39.01 -26.64
CA ASN A 195 19.61 -40.12 -25.69
C ASN A 195 18.25 -40.24 -25.00
N ALA A 196 17.19 -39.62 -25.55
CA ALA A 196 15.87 -39.50 -24.93
C ALA A 196 15.30 -40.85 -24.43
N TYR A 197 15.38 -41.90 -25.27
CA TYR A 197 14.94 -43.25 -24.92
C TYR A 197 15.79 -43.98 -23.87
N GLN A 198 16.94 -43.44 -23.49
CA GLN A 198 17.79 -43.97 -22.40
C GLN A 198 17.55 -43.22 -21.08
N ILE A 199 17.33 -41.90 -21.17
CA ILE A 199 17.20 -41.00 -20.02
C ILE A 199 15.74 -40.88 -19.53
N TYR A 200 14.78 -40.85 -20.46
CA TYR A 200 13.35 -40.75 -20.19
C TYR A 200 12.52 -41.70 -21.09
N PRO A 201 12.75 -43.03 -21.05
CA PRO A 201 12.06 -44.00 -21.91
C PRO A 201 10.52 -43.98 -21.80
N LEU A 202 10.02 -43.73 -20.59
CA LEU A 202 8.61 -43.56 -20.26
C LEU A 202 8.54 -42.70 -19.00
N GLN A 203 8.23 -41.41 -19.15
CA GLN A 203 8.36 -40.39 -18.11
C GLN A 203 7.04 -39.63 -17.94
N ARG A 204 6.70 -39.24 -16.70
CA ARG A 204 5.56 -38.37 -16.40
C ARG A 204 5.95 -36.91 -16.60
N TYR A 205 5.10 -36.20 -17.34
CA TYR A 205 5.25 -34.82 -17.73
C TYR A 205 3.99 -34.03 -17.39
N ASN A 206 4.13 -32.71 -17.30
CA ASN A 206 3.03 -31.77 -17.32
C ASN A 206 2.96 -31.12 -18.72
N ILE A 207 1.77 -30.95 -19.30
CA ILE A 207 1.58 -30.28 -20.61
C ILE A 207 0.57 -29.14 -20.47
N GLN A 208 0.98 -27.93 -20.84
CA GLN A 208 0.12 -26.76 -20.86
C GLN A 208 -0.51 -26.54 -22.25
N VAL A 209 -1.80 -26.18 -22.28
CA VAL A 209 -2.54 -25.81 -23.49
C VAL A 209 -2.89 -24.31 -23.57
N LEU A 210 -3.33 -23.81 -24.73
CA LEU A 210 -3.69 -22.40 -24.92
C LEU A 210 -5.07 -22.02 -24.36
N SER A 211 -6.03 -22.94 -24.33
CA SER A 211 -7.38 -22.68 -23.82
C SER A 211 -7.97 -23.87 -23.03
N VAL A 212 -8.90 -23.60 -22.12
CA VAL A 212 -9.43 -24.63 -21.19
C VAL A 212 -10.13 -25.76 -21.95
N GLU A 213 -10.82 -25.40 -23.04
CA GLU A 213 -11.53 -26.32 -23.94
C GLU A 213 -10.59 -27.34 -24.60
N GLN A 214 -9.33 -26.96 -24.82
CA GLN A 214 -8.32 -27.80 -25.46
C GLN A 214 -7.78 -28.91 -24.55
N LYS A 215 -7.90 -28.81 -23.22
CA LYS A 215 -7.34 -29.83 -22.29
C LYS A 215 -7.84 -31.23 -22.58
N ASN A 216 -9.17 -31.38 -22.73
CA ASN A 216 -9.77 -32.67 -23.04
C ASN A 216 -9.43 -33.14 -24.46
N ILE A 217 -9.33 -32.21 -25.42
CA ILE A 217 -8.90 -32.50 -26.80
C ILE A 217 -7.47 -33.06 -26.81
N VAL A 218 -6.54 -32.40 -26.13
CA VAL A 218 -5.13 -32.82 -26.01
C VAL A 218 -5.01 -34.12 -25.22
N ALA A 219 -5.73 -34.28 -24.10
CA ALA A 219 -5.74 -35.51 -23.32
C ALA A 219 -6.29 -36.72 -24.12
N ASP A 220 -7.34 -36.53 -24.92
CA ASP A 220 -7.91 -37.60 -25.76
C ASP A 220 -7.06 -37.88 -27.00
N ARG A 221 -6.45 -36.87 -27.62
CA ARG A 221 -5.42 -37.06 -28.67
C ARG A 221 -4.21 -37.82 -28.13
N ILE A 222 -3.79 -37.55 -26.89
CA ILE A 222 -2.69 -38.27 -26.22
C ILE A 222 -3.03 -39.74 -25.97
N LYS A 223 -4.25 -40.03 -25.47
CA LYS A 223 -4.76 -41.41 -25.37
C LYS A 223 -4.80 -42.09 -26.74
N ALA A 224 -5.20 -41.38 -27.79
CA ALA A 224 -5.30 -41.92 -29.15
C ALA A 224 -3.94 -42.27 -29.79
N ILE A 225 -2.85 -41.57 -29.45
CA ILE A 225 -1.49 -41.95 -29.85
C ILE A 225 -0.84 -42.98 -28.90
N GLY A 226 -1.55 -43.43 -27.86
CA GLY A 226 -1.09 -44.46 -26.93
C GLY A 226 -0.35 -43.94 -25.69
N GLY A 227 -0.34 -42.62 -25.45
CA GLY A 227 0.17 -42.03 -24.22
C GLY A 227 -0.82 -42.16 -23.06
N ILE A 228 -0.31 -42.17 -21.82
CA ILE A 228 -1.16 -42.24 -20.62
C ILE A 228 -1.50 -40.81 -20.20
N ALA A 229 -2.77 -40.43 -20.15
CA ALA A 229 -3.18 -39.22 -19.43
C ALA A 229 -3.35 -39.56 -17.93
N ASN A 230 -2.36 -39.20 -17.10
CA ASN A 230 -2.38 -39.46 -15.65
C ASN A 230 -3.45 -38.60 -14.97
N LYS A 231 -3.53 -37.32 -15.35
CA LYS A 231 -4.50 -36.36 -14.83
C LYS A 231 -4.82 -35.38 -15.96
N ALA A 232 -5.95 -35.61 -16.64
CA ALA A 232 -6.40 -34.75 -17.74
C ALA A 232 -6.79 -33.33 -17.28
N ASP A 233 -7.02 -33.17 -15.98
CA ASP A 233 -7.19 -31.88 -15.31
C ASP A 233 -6.14 -31.72 -14.21
N ALA A 234 -4.90 -31.39 -14.61
CA ALA A 234 -3.81 -31.13 -13.68
C ALA A 234 -3.80 -29.69 -13.15
N GLY A 235 -4.56 -28.80 -13.78
CA GLY A 235 -4.69 -27.38 -13.45
C GLY A 235 -5.41 -26.65 -14.58
N LYS A 236 -5.66 -25.33 -14.43
CA LYS A 236 -6.50 -24.50 -15.33
C LYS A 236 -6.26 -24.72 -16.83
N PHE A 237 -5.00 -24.92 -17.25
CA PHE A 237 -4.58 -25.23 -18.61
C PHE A 237 -3.70 -26.50 -18.71
N LEU A 238 -3.63 -27.34 -17.67
CA LEU A 238 -2.59 -28.36 -17.52
C LEU A 238 -3.13 -29.79 -17.63
N VAL A 239 -2.34 -30.65 -18.28
CA VAL A 239 -2.59 -32.08 -18.51
C VAL A 239 -1.35 -32.87 -18.08
N GLU A 240 -1.42 -33.65 -17.00
CA GLU A 240 -0.34 -34.58 -16.63
C GLU A 240 -0.43 -35.86 -17.46
N VAL A 241 0.69 -36.24 -18.07
CA VAL A 241 0.76 -37.35 -19.01
C VAL A 241 2.05 -38.15 -18.88
N THR A 242 2.01 -39.46 -19.09
CA THR A 242 3.20 -40.31 -19.18
C THR A 242 3.39 -40.70 -20.63
N LEU A 243 4.48 -40.20 -21.23
CA LEU A 243 4.78 -40.33 -22.66
C LEU A 243 6.12 -41.03 -22.89
N THR A 244 6.28 -41.60 -24.08
CA THR A 244 7.62 -41.89 -24.64
C THR A 244 8.14 -40.66 -25.40
N PRO A 245 9.44 -40.56 -25.71
CA PRO A 245 10.02 -39.48 -26.50
C PRO A 245 9.29 -39.17 -27.82
N ASP A 246 8.95 -40.19 -28.61
CA ASP A 246 8.29 -39.95 -29.92
C ASP A 246 6.87 -39.39 -29.75
N MET A 247 6.17 -39.76 -28.67
CA MET A 247 4.87 -39.18 -28.34
C MET A 247 5.02 -37.72 -27.91
N LEU A 248 6.00 -37.42 -27.04
CA LEU A 248 6.33 -36.07 -26.61
C LEU A 248 6.61 -35.14 -27.81
N PHE A 249 7.51 -35.56 -28.72
CA PHE A 249 7.86 -34.76 -29.90
C PHE A 249 6.71 -34.64 -30.92
N SER A 250 5.73 -35.54 -30.87
CA SER A 250 4.49 -35.43 -31.64
C SER A 250 3.50 -34.43 -31.03
N VAL A 251 3.44 -34.33 -29.69
CA VAL A 251 2.47 -33.50 -28.96
C VAL A 251 2.86 -32.01 -28.97
N ILE A 252 4.14 -31.67 -28.82
CA ILE A 252 4.64 -30.28 -28.88
C ILE A 252 4.46 -29.59 -30.25
N ARG A 253 4.03 -30.34 -31.28
CA ARG A 253 3.69 -29.82 -32.61
C ARG A 253 2.24 -29.40 -32.76
N TRP A 254 1.39 -29.62 -31.76
CA TRP A 254 -0.02 -29.29 -31.83
C TRP A 254 -0.22 -27.81 -31.48
N ASP A 255 -1.01 -27.08 -32.26
CA ASP A 255 -1.31 -25.66 -31.97
C ASP A 255 -2.08 -25.48 -30.65
N GLU A 256 -2.70 -26.55 -30.12
CA GLU A 256 -3.25 -26.53 -28.76
C GLU A 256 -2.19 -26.48 -27.63
N VAL A 257 -0.93 -26.86 -27.88
CA VAL A 257 0.10 -27.05 -26.83
C VAL A 257 1.05 -25.86 -26.73
N LEU A 258 1.17 -25.29 -25.53
CA LEU A 258 2.08 -24.19 -25.21
C LEU A 258 3.46 -24.69 -24.72
N PHE A 259 3.51 -25.59 -23.72
CA PHE A 259 4.77 -26.01 -23.08
C PHE A 259 4.69 -27.38 -22.38
N VAL A 260 5.85 -28.03 -22.11
CA VAL A 260 5.97 -29.34 -21.44
C VAL A 260 7.19 -29.44 -20.47
N ASP A 261 7.01 -30.02 -19.28
CA ASP A 261 8.07 -30.29 -18.24
C ASP A 261 7.78 -31.54 -17.34
N ARG A 262 8.49 -31.75 -16.20
CA ARG A 262 8.58 -33.01 -15.38
C ARG A 262 8.10 -32.91 -13.92
N TRP A 263 7.90 -34.05 -13.23
CA TRP A 263 7.15 -34.23 -11.95
C TRP A 263 7.93 -34.95 -10.76
N SER A 264 7.64 -34.69 -9.44
CA SER A 264 8.41 -35.19 -8.23
C SER A 264 7.70 -35.18 -6.79
N ALA A 265 8.41 -35.29 -5.61
CA ALA A 265 7.92 -35.48 -4.17
C ALA A 265 8.88 -34.98 -2.97
N TYR A 266 8.56 -35.07 -1.63
CA TYR A 266 9.06 -34.16 -0.48
C TYR A 266 9.33 -34.70 1.05
N GLU A 267 10.12 -34.04 2.00
CA GLU A 267 10.57 -34.43 3.46
C GLU A 267 10.93 -33.29 4.60
N VAL A 268 11.30 -33.54 5.95
CA VAL A 268 10.90 -32.76 7.26
C VAL A 268 11.53 -32.97 8.83
N ASP A 269 11.54 -32.07 9.95
CA ASP A 269 11.88 -32.21 11.54
C ASP A 269 11.41 -31.13 12.72
N MET A 270 11.95 -30.77 14.00
CA MET A 270 11.89 -29.45 14.96
C MET A 270 12.01 -29.40 16.56
N ASP A 271 12.08 -28.17 17.21
CA ASP A 271 11.22 -27.65 18.37
C ASP A 271 10.86 -26.08 18.60
N ILE A 272 11.39 -25.02 17.95
CA ILE A 272 11.50 -23.64 18.58
C ILE A 272 10.75 -22.35 18.06
N ALA A 273 9.80 -22.38 17.12
CA ALA A 273 9.34 -21.15 16.41
C ALA A 273 8.74 -19.98 17.22
N ARG A 274 8.00 -20.22 18.31
CA ARG A 274 7.21 -19.19 19.02
C ARG A 274 8.04 -18.17 19.80
N GLU A 275 9.16 -18.58 20.38
CA GLU A 275 9.99 -17.70 21.22
C GLU A 275 10.72 -16.65 20.38
N ILE A 276 11.34 -17.07 19.28
CA ILE A 276 12.24 -16.23 18.46
C ILE A 276 11.52 -15.12 17.67
N GLY A 277 10.23 -15.32 17.36
CA GLY A 277 9.35 -14.35 16.72
C GLY A 277 8.58 -13.46 17.71
N GLY A 278 8.67 -13.78 19.01
CA GLY A 278 8.08 -12.99 20.08
C GLY A 278 6.62 -13.31 20.42
N ALA A 279 6.06 -14.43 19.93
CA ALA A 279 4.69 -14.82 20.25
C ALA A 279 4.52 -15.10 21.75
N ASP A 280 5.44 -15.85 22.35
CA ASP A 280 5.45 -16.11 23.80
C ASP A 280 5.71 -14.83 24.61
N TYR A 281 6.46 -13.87 24.06
CA TYR A 281 6.66 -12.57 24.69
C TYR A 281 5.35 -11.78 24.79
N ILE A 282 4.67 -11.54 23.66
CA ILE A 282 3.41 -10.75 23.66
C ILE A 282 2.27 -11.46 24.40
N GLU A 283 2.22 -12.80 24.38
CA GLU A 283 1.30 -13.56 25.22
C GLU A 283 1.59 -13.35 26.71
N SER A 284 2.86 -13.31 27.11
CA SER A 284 3.26 -13.15 28.52
C SER A 284 3.09 -11.72 29.08
N VAL A 285 3.22 -10.68 28.24
CA VAL A 285 3.14 -9.27 28.68
C VAL A 285 1.77 -8.62 28.47
N ALA A 286 0.99 -9.09 27.50
CA ALA A 286 -0.29 -8.48 27.12
C ALA A 286 -1.43 -9.49 26.84
N GLY A 287 -1.14 -10.79 26.68
CA GLY A 287 -2.16 -11.83 26.50
C GLY A 287 -2.51 -12.14 25.03
N TYR A 288 -1.80 -11.56 24.06
CA TYR A 288 -1.98 -11.85 22.63
C TYR A 288 -1.64 -13.31 22.30
N ASN A 289 -2.62 -14.06 21.80
CA ASN A 289 -2.52 -15.50 21.54
C ASN A 289 -3.48 -16.02 20.45
N GLY A 290 -3.96 -15.11 19.60
CA GLY A 290 -4.92 -15.40 18.54
C GLY A 290 -6.38 -15.37 18.98
N SER A 291 -6.70 -14.95 20.21
CA SER A 291 -8.09 -14.85 20.67
C SER A 291 -8.90 -13.92 19.74
N GLY A 292 -10.06 -14.38 19.26
CA GLY A 292 -10.90 -13.67 18.30
C GLY A 292 -10.46 -13.77 16.83
N VAL A 293 -9.21 -14.15 16.57
CA VAL A 293 -8.67 -14.30 15.21
C VAL A 293 -9.25 -15.53 14.53
N ARG A 294 -9.62 -15.39 13.26
CA ARG A 294 -10.05 -16.48 12.39
C ARG A 294 -9.20 -16.46 11.12
N GLY A 295 -8.75 -17.61 10.64
CA GLY A 295 -7.93 -17.68 9.44
C GLY A 295 -7.89 -19.09 8.87
N GLU A 296 -7.65 -19.18 7.57
CA GLU A 296 -7.66 -20.45 6.85
C GLU A 296 -6.25 -21.02 6.66
N VAL A 297 -6.10 -22.31 6.98
CA VAL A 297 -5.00 -23.13 6.49
C VAL A 297 -5.49 -23.89 5.25
N PHE A 298 -5.00 -23.46 4.10
CA PHE A 298 -5.29 -24.07 2.81
C PHE A 298 -4.15 -25.02 2.42
N ASP A 299 -4.44 -26.30 2.45
CA ASP A 299 -3.43 -27.36 2.46
C ASP A 299 -4.01 -28.68 1.91
N THR A 300 -3.28 -29.79 1.99
CA THR A 300 -3.80 -31.13 1.69
C THR A 300 -4.03 -31.91 2.99
N GLY A 301 -5.29 -32.26 3.28
CA GLY A 301 -5.72 -33.22 4.30
C GLY A 301 -5.46 -32.87 5.77
N PHE A 302 -6.46 -33.06 6.63
CA PHE A 302 -6.46 -32.53 8.00
C PHE A 302 -6.81 -33.57 9.07
N ASN A 303 -6.17 -33.47 10.26
CA ASN A 303 -6.50 -34.30 11.42
C ASN A 303 -7.54 -33.61 12.32
N LEU A 304 -8.79 -33.52 11.84
CA LEU A 304 -9.91 -32.87 12.54
C LEU A 304 -10.20 -33.42 13.94
N ALA A 305 -9.79 -34.66 14.20
CA ALA A 305 -9.95 -35.33 15.48
C ALA A 305 -8.77 -35.10 16.44
N HIS A 306 -7.74 -34.34 16.04
CA HIS A 306 -6.58 -34.12 16.90
C HIS A 306 -6.94 -33.34 18.17
N VAL A 307 -6.35 -33.76 19.29
CA VAL A 307 -6.63 -33.26 20.64
C VAL A 307 -6.51 -31.73 20.75
N ASP A 308 -5.50 -31.15 20.09
CA ASP A 308 -5.21 -29.70 20.09
C ASP A 308 -6.27 -28.83 19.41
N PHE A 309 -7.20 -29.45 18.69
CA PHE A 309 -8.34 -28.77 18.06
C PHE A 309 -9.67 -29.07 18.77
N GLN A 310 -9.71 -29.88 19.84
CA GLN A 310 -10.99 -30.25 20.47
C GLN A 310 -11.57 -29.16 21.39
N SER A 311 -10.77 -28.15 21.73
CA SER A 311 -11.19 -26.94 22.44
C SER A 311 -11.83 -25.90 21.51
N ARG A 312 -11.34 -25.78 20.27
CA ARG A 312 -11.89 -24.98 19.15
C ARG A 312 -11.84 -25.82 17.87
N PRO A 313 -12.89 -26.63 17.57
CA PRO A 313 -12.90 -27.49 16.40
C PRO A 313 -12.65 -26.72 15.10
N LEU A 314 -11.80 -27.28 14.23
CA LEU A 314 -11.50 -26.70 12.93
C LEU A 314 -12.77 -26.61 12.06
N ILE A 315 -13.02 -25.44 11.49
CA ILE A 315 -14.19 -25.19 10.62
C ILE A 315 -13.84 -25.62 9.20
N LEU A 316 -14.70 -26.45 8.60
CA LEU A 316 -14.46 -26.99 7.28
C LEU A 316 -14.93 -26.02 6.21
N HIS A 317 -14.02 -25.53 5.38
CA HIS A 317 -14.38 -24.78 4.18
C HIS A 317 -14.53 -25.76 3.01
N GLY A 318 -15.74 -26.29 2.85
CA GLY A 318 -16.04 -27.33 1.87
C GLY A 318 -15.68 -28.75 2.34
N ASN A 319 -15.28 -29.60 1.39
CA ASN A 319 -14.85 -30.97 1.67
C ASN A 319 -13.37 -30.99 2.07
N VAL A 320 -13.03 -31.77 3.11
CA VAL A 320 -11.63 -32.03 3.48
C VAL A 320 -11.35 -33.52 3.68
N GLY A 321 -10.13 -33.93 3.37
CA GLY A 321 -9.58 -35.25 3.61
C GLY A 321 -8.74 -35.32 4.89
N SER A 322 -7.86 -36.31 4.97
CA SER A 322 -6.94 -36.53 6.11
C SER A 322 -5.55 -36.90 5.59
N ASP A 323 -4.57 -36.04 5.85
CA ASP A 323 -3.15 -36.26 5.54
C ASP A 323 -2.26 -35.62 6.64
N SER A 324 -0.96 -35.88 6.62
CA SER A 324 0.00 -35.25 7.53
C SER A 324 0.22 -33.77 7.24
N HIS A 325 0.24 -33.34 5.97
CA HIS A 325 0.72 -31.99 5.62
C HIS A 325 -0.24 -30.90 6.15
N GLY A 326 -1.53 -30.97 5.84
CA GLY A 326 -2.53 -30.02 6.35
C GLY A 326 -2.78 -30.12 7.85
N ALA A 327 -2.65 -31.32 8.44
CA ALA A 327 -2.61 -31.47 9.90
C ALA A 327 -1.40 -30.72 10.51
N SER A 328 -0.24 -30.80 9.86
CA SER A 328 1.00 -30.17 10.33
C SER A 328 0.93 -28.66 10.27
N THR A 329 0.47 -28.10 9.15
CA THR A 329 0.31 -26.65 9.00
C THR A 329 -0.82 -26.11 9.88
N SER A 330 -1.91 -26.85 10.07
CA SER A 330 -2.96 -26.51 11.05
C SER A 330 -2.47 -26.52 12.49
N GLY A 331 -1.58 -27.44 12.86
CA GLY A 331 -0.96 -27.45 14.18
C GLY A 331 -0.02 -26.27 14.41
N ILE A 332 0.77 -25.89 13.41
CA ILE A 332 1.67 -24.72 13.47
C ILE A 332 0.89 -23.41 13.66
N VAL A 333 -0.26 -23.27 13.01
CA VAL A 333 -1.09 -22.07 13.19
C VAL A 333 -1.94 -22.16 14.45
N PHE A 334 -2.78 -23.19 14.60
CA PHE A 334 -3.91 -23.22 15.55
C PHE A 334 -3.83 -24.31 16.63
N GLY A 335 -2.78 -25.12 16.69
CA GLY A 335 -2.66 -26.18 17.71
C GLY A 335 -2.54 -25.60 19.12
N ASP A 336 -3.49 -25.87 20.01
CA ASP A 336 -3.49 -25.23 21.34
C ASP A 336 -2.46 -25.81 22.33
N GLY A 337 -1.86 -26.96 22.00
CA GLY A 337 -0.85 -27.66 22.79
C GLY A 337 -1.38 -28.59 23.88
N THR A 338 -2.69 -28.88 23.90
CA THR A 338 -3.33 -29.76 24.91
C THR A 338 -2.74 -31.19 24.94
N GLY A 339 -2.39 -31.76 23.79
CA GLY A 339 -1.77 -33.08 23.71
C GLY A 339 -0.29 -33.08 24.09
N ASN A 340 0.43 -32.02 23.70
CA ASN A 340 1.83 -31.76 24.02
C ASN A 340 2.14 -30.27 23.85
N PRO A 341 2.49 -29.53 24.92
CA PRO A 341 2.79 -28.10 24.86
C PRO A 341 3.95 -27.70 23.93
N LYS A 342 4.78 -28.66 23.49
CA LYS A 342 5.83 -28.43 22.47
C LYS A 342 5.29 -28.25 21.06
N GLY A 343 4.16 -28.90 20.74
CA GLY A 343 3.49 -28.76 19.44
C GLY A 343 2.47 -27.63 19.40
N ARG A 344 2.61 -26.63 20.26
CA ARG A 344 1.70 -25.49 20.38
C ARG A 344 1.96 -24.49 19.25
N GLY A 345 0.94 -24.25 18.44
CA GLY A 345 0.97 -23.32 17.32
C GLY A 345 1.03 -21.84 17.74
N MET A 346 1.11 -20.96 16.75
CA MET A 346 1.26 -19.51 16.91
C MET A 346 0.01 -18.82 17.48
N LEU A 347 -1.17 -19.28 17.07
CA LEU A 347 -2.52 -18.80 17.42
C LEU A 347 -3.30 -19.85 18.24
N PRO A 348 -2.82 -20.26 19.43
CA PRO A 348 -3.40 -21.34 20.21
C PRO A 348 -4.81 -21.04 20.72
N ASN A 349 -5.30 -19.79 20.62
CA ASN A 349 -6.69 -19.41 20.86
C ASN A 349 -7.46 -18.96 19.60
N GLY A 350 -6.85 -19.01 18.43
CA GLY A 350 -7.50 -18.70 17.15
C GLY A 350 -8.50 -19.77 16.72
N GLN A 351 -9.50 -19.36 15.94
CA GLN A 351 -10.43 -20.27 15.29
C GLN A 351 -9.88 -20.67 13.92
N GLY A 352 -9.30 -21.86 13.84
CA GLY A 352 -8.84 -22.41 12.58
C GLY A 352 -9.98 -22.74 11.62
N ILE A 353 -9.80 -22.34 10.37
CA ILE A 353 -10.59 -22.76 9.21
C ILE A 353 -9.66 -23.62 8.33
N VAL A 354 -10.19 -24.64 7.67
CA VAL A 354 -9.41 -25.56 6.85
C VAL A 354 -10.06 -25.84 5.50
N GLY A 355 -9.30 -25.59 4.44
CA GLY A 355 -9.65 -25.84 3.05
C GLY A 355 -8.67 -26.84 2.43
N ASP A 356 -9.20 -27.92 1.85
CA ASP A 356 -8.38 -28.97 1.26
C ASP A 356 -8.21 -28.82 -0.26
N TYR A 357 -6.98 -28.51 -0.68
CA TYR A 357 -6.52 -28.38 -2.06
C TYR A 357 -6.78 -29.63 -2.92
N ASN A 358 -6.93 -30.82 -2.34
CA ASN A 358 -7.33 -32.01 -3.10
C ASN A 358 -8.74 -31.88 -3.71
N TYR A 359 -9.59 -31.03 -3.12
CA TYR A 359 -10.97 -30.77 -3.57
C TYR A 359 -11.10 -29.36 -4.15
N ILE A 360 -10.59 -28.33 -3.48
CA ILE A 360 -10.74 -26.94 -3.91
C ILE A 360 -9.82 -26.66 -5.11
N GLY A 361 -10.40 -26.18 -6.20
CA GLY A 361 -9.70 -26.00 -7.48
C GLY A 361 -9.44 -27.29 -8.27
N LEU A 362 -9.86 -28.47 -7.78
CA LEU A 362 -9.71 -29.76 -8.47
C LEU A 362 -11.03 -30.53 -8.67
N GLU A 363 -11.89 -30.63 -7.65
CA GLU A 363 -13.18 -31.34 -7.70
C GLU A 363 -14.39 -30.49 -7.21
N GLY A 364 -14.15 -29.35 -6.58
CA GLY A 364 -15.17 -28.47 -5.97
C GLY A 364 -15.09 -27.01 -6.43
N THR A 365 -15.32 -26.08 -5.50
CA THR A 365 -15.25 -24.62 -5.72
C THR A 365 -13.88 -24.22 -6.29
N ASN A 366 -13.84 -23.21 -7.18
CA ASN A 366 -12.57 -22.70 -7.71
C ASN A 366 -11.88 -21.79 -6.68
N ARG A 367 -10.56 -21.57 -6.84
CA ARG A 367 -9.74 -20.88 -5.84
C ARG A 367 -10.21 -19.46 -5.52
N TYR A 368 -10.57 -18.69 -6.54
CA TYR A 368 -11.09 -17.33 -6.41
C TYR A 368 -12.39 -17.30 -5.59
N ILE A 369 -13.40 -18.09 -5.97
CA ILE A 369 -14.67 -18.13 -5.22
C ILE A 369 -14.45 -18.63 -3.78
N HIS A 370 -13.56 -19.60 -3.57
CA HIS A 370 -13.21 -20.08 -2.24
C HIS A 370 -12.61 -18.98 -1.35
N THR A 371 -11.60 -18.25 -1.85
CA THR A 371 -11.01 -17.12 -1.11
C THR A 371 -12.05 -16.02 -0.86
N GLY A 372 -12.96 -15.74 -1.79
CA GLY A 372 -14.06 -14.79 -1.56
C GLY A 372 -15.12 -15.27 -0.55
N GLU A 373 -15.39 -16.57 -0.48
CA GLU A 373 -16.26 -17.18 0.53
C GLU A 373 -15.66 -17.03 1.95
N LEU A 374 -14.33 -17.04 2.10
CA LEU A 374 -13.63 -16.96 3.40
C LEU A 374 -13.95 -15.68 4.18
N LEU A 375 -14.26 -14.58 3.48
CA LEU A 375 -14.67 -13.30 4.09
C LEU A 375 -16.14 -13.26 4.53
N GLN A 376 -16.95 -14.28 4.25
CA GLN A 376 -18.39 -14.29 4.46
C GLN A 376 -18.84 -15.24 5.58
N GLU A 377 -20.13 -15.24 5.93
CA GLU A 377 -20.69 -16.23 6.86
C GLU A 377 -20.54 -17.65 6.28
N PRO A 378 -20.05 -18.66 7.03
CA PRO A 378 -19.75 -18.66 8.47
C PRO A 378 -18.28 -18.38 8.84
N TYR A 379 -17.41 -18.07 7.88
CA TYR A 379 -15.95 -18.14 8.02
C TYR A 379 -15.31 -16.87 8.57
N PHE A 380 -15.59 -15.69 8.02
CA PHE A 380 -15.02 -14.39 8.45
C PHE A 380 -13.51 -14.44 8.78
N GLY A 381 -12.71 -14.99 7.87
CA GLY A 381 -11.25 -15.12 8.03
C GLY A 381 -10.51 -13.83 7.66
N VAL A 382 -9.54 -13.42 8.49
CA VAL A 382 -8.69 -12.23 8.24
C VAL A 382 -7.39 -12.54 7.50
N PHE A 383 -6.99 -13.80 7.45
CA PHE A 383 -5.86 -14.25 6.63
C PHE A 383 -6.10 -15.66 6.09
N GLU A 384 -5.36 -15.97 5.03
CA GLU A 384 -5.19 -17.32 4.50
C GLU A 384 -3.70 -17.71 4.50
N THR A 385 -3.38 -18.99 4.65
CA THR A 385 -2.02 -19.51 4.48
C THR A 385 -1.99 -20.76 3.61
N SER A 386 -1.11 -20.78 2.62
CA SER A 386 -0.93 -21.86 1.66
C SER A 386 0.50 -22.37 1.62
N SER A 387 0.67 -23.59 2.10
CA SER A 387 1.94 -24.34 2.06
C SER A 387 1.98 -25.35 0.91
N VAL A 388 0.80 -25.65 0.37
CA VAL A 388 0.59 -26.27 -0.93
C VAL A 388 0.46 -25.18 -2.01
N GLY A 389 0.30 -25.61 -3.25
CA GLY A 389 0.22 -24.73 -4.41
C GLY A 389 0.79 -25.42 -5.64
N SER A 390 0.98 -24.68 -6.73
CA SER A 390 1.34 -25.27 -8.02
C SER A 390 2.83 -25.62 -8.13
N ASP A 391 3.18 -26.31 -9.22
CA ASP A 391 4.55 -26.68 -9.57
C ASP A 391 5.43 -25.43 -9.75
N ARG A 392 6.73 -25.62 -9.52
CA ARG A 392 7.72 -24.56 -9.35
C ARG A 392 8.12 -23.93 -10.69
N THR A 393 8.44 -22.65 -10.65
CA THR A 393 8.82 -21.83 -11.82
C THR A 393 9.68 -20.65 -11.37
N THR A 394 10.48 -20.07 -12.26
CA THR A 394 11.11 -18.74 -12.04
C THR A 394 10.23 -17.58 -12.51
N GLN A 395 9.11 -17.88 -13.18
CA GLN A 395 8.31 -16.93 -13.96
C GLN A 395 6.99 -16.60 -13.26
N TYR A 396 6.56 -15.34 -13.33
CA TYR A 396 5.18 -14.94 -13.04
C TYR A 396 4.24 -15.59 -14.07
N THR A 397 3.12 -16.17 -13.66
CA THR A 397 2.26 -16.98 -14.55
C THR A 397 0.78 -16.57 -14.50
N THR A 398 -0.07 -17.28 -15.24
CA THR A 398 -1.52 -17.17 -15.14
C THR A 398 -2.04 -17.45 -13.73
N ILE A 399 -1.31 -18.23 -12.94
CA ILE A 399 -1.64 -18.54 -11.54
C ILE A 399 -1.19 -17.40 -10.62
N SER A 400 -0.07 -16.73 -10.93
CA SER A 400 0.35 -15.50 -10.25
C SER A 400 -0.67 -14.37 -10.47
N ALA A 401 -1.16 -14.22 -11.71
CA ALA A 401 -2.23 -13.28 -12.04
C ALA A 401 -3.58 -13.63 -11.40
N ASP A 402 -4.02 -14.90 -11.44
CA ASP A 402 -5.25 -15.36 -10.74
C ASP A 402 -5.17 -15.06 -9.24
N THR A 403 -3.97 -15.16 -8.65
CA THR A 403 -3.70 -14.83 -7.25
C THR A 403 -3.74 -13.32 -7.02
N ASP A 404 -3.03 -12.51 -7.83
CA ASP A 404 -3.08 -11.04 -7.70
C ASP A 404 -4.50 -10.49 -7.83
N THR A 405 -5.29 -11.00 -8.78
CA THR A 405 -6.72 -10.66 -8.93
C THR A 405 -7.52 -11.07 -7.70
N ALA A 406 -7.38 -12.30 -7.19
CA ALA A 406 -8.11 -12.72 -6.00
C ALA A 406 -7.78 -11.88 -4.76
N LEU A 407 -6.52 -11.48 -4.57
CA LEU A 407 -6.12 -10.68 -3.42
C LEU A 407 -6.56 -9.22 -3.56
N PHE A 408 -6.52 -8.68 -4.77
CA PHE A 408 -7.03 -7.36 -5.10
C PHE A 408 -8.56 -7.28 -4.92
N ASP A 409 -9.33 -8.18 -5.53
CA ASP A 409 -10.79 -8.17 -5.54
C ASP A 409 -11.44 -8.47 -4.16
N PHE A 410 -10.67 -8.95 -3.18
CA PHE A 410 -11.18 -9.38 -1.86
C PHE A 410 -10.55 -8.72 -0.63
N ASP A 411 -9.45 -7.98 -0.77
CA ASP A 411 -8.67 -7.40 0.34
C ASP A 411 -8.48 -8.38 1.52
N ILE A 412 -7.64 -9.39 1.27
CA ILE A 412 -7.32 -10.44 2.24
C ILE A 412 -5.84 -10.80 2.19
N LEU A 413 -5.20 -10.83 3.36
CA LEU A 413 -3.80 -11.20 3.44
C LEU A 413 -3.61 -12.71 3.28
N HIS A 414 -2.90 -13.10 2.23
CA HIS A 414 -2.59 -14.49 1.93
C HIS A 414 -1.08 -14.74 2.00
N CYS A 415 -0.68 -15.66 2.86
CA CYS A 415 0.69 -16.12 3.01
C CYS A 415 0.93 -17.36 2.13
N GLN A 416 1.95 -17.38 1.29
CA GLN A 416 2.22 -18.48 0.35
C GLN A 416 3.68 -18.93 0.38
N SER A 417 3.91 -20.23 0.52
CA SER A 417 5.23 -20.84 0.45
C SER A 417 5.95 -20.57 -0.88
N GLN A 418 7.20 -20.08 -0.81
CA GLN A 418 8.10 -20.04 -1.97
C GLN A 418 8.34 -21.44 -2.55
N SER A 419 8.32 -22.50 -1.73
CA SER A 419 8.81 -23.86 -2.01
C SER A 419 10.27 -24.10 -1.63
N ASN A 420 10.77 -25.29 -1.99
CA ASN A 420 11.89 -25.98 -1.36
C ASN A 420 12.88 -26.47 -2.45
N ALA A 421 13.46 -25.55 -3.24
CA ALA A 421 14.29 -25.89 -4.40
C ALA A 421 15.80 -25.64 -4.23
N GLY A 422 16.21 -24.77 -3.31
CA GLY A 422 17.61 -24.33 -3.20
C GLY A 422 18.08 -23.43 -4.36
N ASP A 423 17.14 -22.90 -5.14
CA ASP A 423 17.35 -21.97 -6.23
C ASP A 423 16.09 -21.09 -6.44
N GLN A 424 15.98 -20.44 -7.61
CA GLN A 424 14.85 -19.56 -7.92
C GLN A 424 13.55 -20.28 -8.30
N MET A 425 13.48 -21.61 -8.30
CA MET A 425 12.26 -22.33 -8.69
C MET A 425 11.21 -22.28 -7.56
N SER A 426 10.36 -21.26 -7.59
CA SER A 426 9.35 -20.99 -6.57
C SER A 426 7.92 -21.26 -7.05
N ARG A 427 6.94 -21.35 -6.15
CA ARG A 427 5.52 -21.50 -6.54
C ARG A 427 5.03 -20.25 -7.27
N PRO A 428 4.23 -20.37 -8.35
CA PRO A 428 3.73 -19.20 -9.07
C PRO A 428 2.83 -18.31 -8.21
N GLN A 429 2.08 -18.87 -7.27
CA GLN A 429 1.31 -18.09 -6.30
C GLN A 429 2.22 -17.14 -5.48
N ALA A 430 3.46 -17.52 -5.17
CA ALA A 430 4.40 -16.71 -4.40
C ALA A 430 5.01 -15.54 -5.21
N TRP A 431 5.02 -15.67 -6.55
CA TRP A 431 5.41 -14.61 -7.48
C TRP A 431 4.33 -13.56 -7.73
N ALA A 432 3.10 -13.76 -7.27
CA ALA A 432 2.10 -12.70 -7.24
C ALA A 432 2.66 -11.48 -6.47
N LYS A 433 2.26 -10.27 -6.83
CA LYS A 433 2.74 -9.02 -6.23
C LYS A 433 2.08 -8.78 -4.87
N ASN A 434 0.78 -9.07 -4.79
CA ASN A 434 -0.09 -8.76 -3.66
C ASN A 434 0.08 -9.81 -2.53
N ILE A 435 0.52 -11.03 -2.86
CA ILE A 435 0.79 -12.10 -1.89
C ILE A 435 1.87 -11.74 -0.86
N VAL A 436 1.84 -12.37 0.30
CA VAL A 436 3.01 -12.47 1.20
C VAL A 436 3.71 -13.80 0.94
N SER A 437 4.81 -13.78 0.17
CA SER A 437 5.61 -14.98 -0.07
C SER A 437 6.53 -15.31 1.10
N GLY A 438 6.49 -16.57 1.53
CA GLY A 438 7.26 -17.12 2.64
C GLY A 438 8.45 -17.94 2.16
N GLY A 439 9.66 -17.39 2.29
CA GLY A 439 10.92 -18.13 2.19
C GLY A 439 11.32 -18.78 3.51
N GLY A 440 12.54 -19.30 3.59
CA GLY A 440 12.98 -20.03 4.78
C GLY A 440 14.48 -20.07 5.02
N MET A 441 14.85 -20.15 6.29
CA MET A 441 16.22 -20.32 6.81
C MET A 441 16.29 -21.60 7.64
N TYR A 442 17.36 -22.38 7.50
CA TYR A 442 17.68 -23.41 8.49
C TYR A 442 18.08 -22.72 9.80
N HIS A 443 17.58 -23.20 10.94
CA HIS A 443 17.80 -22.62 12.27
C HIS A 443 18.45 -23.58 13.27
N TYR A 444 18.67 -24.84 12.89
CA TYR A 444 19.43 -25.83 13.67
C TYR A 444 18.94 -26.02 15.11
N ASN A 445 17.67 -25.70 15.36
CA ASN A 445 17.00 -25.79 16.65
C ASN A 445 17.63 -24.87 17.73
N THR A 446 18.10 -23.67 17.34
CA THR A 446 18.69 -22.67 18.25
C THR A 446 18.01 -21.29 18.18
N LEU A 447 18.00 -20.57 19.29
CA LEU A 447 17.43 -19.20 19.39
C LEU A 447 18.37 -18.11 18.84
N ILE A 448 19.49 -18.48 18.19
CA ILE A 448 20.56 -17.58 17.76
C ILE A 448 20.51 -17.43 16.24
N LYS A 449 20.27 -16.19 15.75
CA LYS A 449 20.14 -15.88 14.31
C LYS A 449 21.47 -15.78 13.53
N ASP A 450 22.60 -15.98 14.23
CA ASP A 450 23.94 -15.90 13.63
C ASP A 450 24.28 -17.17 12.84
N ASP A 451 23.99 -18.35 13.42
CA ASP A 451 24.19 -19.68 12.83
C ASP A 451 23.07 -20.14 11.88
N ASP A 452 21.93 -19.43 11.86
CA ASP A 452 20.92 -19.58 10.80
C ASP A 452 21.55 -19.46 9.40
N GLN A 453 21.08 -20.22 8.42
CA GLN A 453 21.56 -20.12 7.03
C GLN A 453 20.50 -20.64 6.06
N TRP A 454 20.40 -20.05 4.88
CA TRP A 454 19.52 -20.53 3.84
C TRP A 454 19.93 -21.92 3.32
N ASN A 455 21.24 -22.18 3.24
CA ASN A 455 21.84 -23.50 3.04
C ASN A 455 21.19 -24.29 1.88
N TYR A 456 20.87 -23.60 0.79
CA TYR A 456 20.28 -24.16 -0.43
C TYR A 456 18.98 -24.97 -0.18
N GLY A 457 18.16 -24.56 0.79
CA GLY A 457 16.87 -25.20 1.08
C GLY A 457 15.67 -24.54 0.41
N ALA A 458 15.28 -23.36 0.90
CA ALA A 458 14.12 -22.64 0.39
C ALA A 458 14.30 -22.22 -1.07
N SER A 459 13.21 -22.03 -1.79
CA SER A 459 13.24 -21.30 -3.06
C SER A 459 13.34 -19.79 -2.80
N ILE A 460 14.08 -19.08 -3.66
CA ILE A 460 14.54 -17.70 -3.46
C ILE A 460 14.17 -16.80 -4.65
N GLY A 461 14.33 -15.49 -4.50
CA GLY A 461 14.13 -14.52 -5.58
C GLY A 461 15.41 -14.15 -6.38
N PRO A 462 15.35 -13.04 -7.15
CA PRO A 462 14.14 -12.29 -7.49
C PRO A 462 13.12 -13.12 -8.26
N ALA A 463 11.92 -12.57 -8.44
CA ALA A 463 11.04 -12.99 -9.54
C ALA A 463 11.70 -12.68 -10.90
N SER A 464 11.18 -13.25 -12.00
CA SER A 464 11.79 -13.15 -13.34
C SER A 464 12.07 -11.74 -13.86
N ASP A 465 11.34 -10.71 -13.42
CA ASP A 465 11.54 -9.32 -13.86
C ASP A 465 12.50 -8.50 -12.99
N GLY A 466 12.90 -9.01 -11.83
CA GLY A 466 13.77 -8.35 -10.84
C GLY A 466 13.15 -8.14 -9.46
N THR A 467 11.83 -8.25 -9.29
CA THR A 467 11.11 -7.97 -8.03
C THR A 467 11.65 -8.79 -6.85
N ILE A 468 11.75 -8.13 -5.68
CA ILE A 468 12.25 -8.70 -4.43
C ILE A 468 11.28 -9.74 -3.88
N LYS A 469 11.76 -10.98 -3.81
CA LYS A 469 11.08 -12.14 -3.24
C LYS A 469 12.09 -13.01 -2.49
N PRO A 470 11.71 -13.75 -1.42
CA PRO A 470 10.41 -13.73 -0.77
C PRO A 470 10.07 -12.36 -0.17
N ASP A 471 8.85 -12.17 0.33
CA ASP A 471 8.49 -10.98 1.10
C ASP A 471 9.02 -11.12 2.55
N LEU A 472 8.91 -12.31 3.14
CA LEU A 472 9.35 -12.65 4.50
C LEU A 472 9.94 -14.07 4.54
N CYS A 473 10.69 -14.40 5.59
CA CYS A 473 11.17 -15.76 5.83
C CYS A 473 10.94 -16.24 7.26
N SER A 474 10.98 -17.55 7.49
CA SER A 474 10.99 -18.14 8.84
C SER A 474 11.72 -19.49 8.81
N PHE A 475 11.48 -20.35 9.78
CA PHE A 475 12.17 -21.63 9.93
C PHE A 475 11.85 -22.60 8.78
N TYR A 476 12.89 -23.25 8.24
CA TYR A 476 12.84 -24.09 7.05
C TYR A 476 13.14 -25.55 7.34
N ASP A 477 14.27 -25.85 7.98
CA ASP A 477 14.39 -27.14 8.64
C ASP A 477 13.46 -27.15 9.84
N GLU A 478 13.31 -28.34 10.39
CA GLU A 478 12.96 -28.45 11.79
C GLU A 478 11.67 -27.65 12.17
N ILE A 479 10.44 -28.10 11.74
CA ILE A 479 9.04 -27.59 12.04
C ILE A 479 7.88 -28.52 12.73
N PHE A 480 8.11 -29.47 13.69
CA PHE A 480 7.26 -30.23 14.71
C PHE A 480 5.90 -29.65 15.04
N THR A 481 4.90 -30.53 14.99
CA THR A 481 3.49 -30.15 15.02
C THR A 481 2.61 -31.41 15.04
N THR A 482 1.29 -31.22 15.08
CA THR A 482 0.30 -32.32 14.97
C THR A 482 0.42 -32.99 13.60
N THR A 483 0.21 -34.31 13.52
CA THR A 483 0.26 -35.07 12.26
C THR A 483 -0.95 -35.99 12.13
N SER A 484 -1.11 -36.65 10.97
CA SER A 484 -2.12 -37.70 10.81
C SER A 484 -1.62 -39.05 11.34
N GLY A 485 -2.56 -39.94 11.66
CA GLY A 485 -2.27 -41.28 12.18
C GLY A 485 -2.91 -41.59 13.53
N SER A 486 -3.15 -40.57 14.37
CA SER A 486 -4.06 -40.69 15.53
C SER A 486 -4.57 -39.33 16.03
N PRO A 487 -5.64 -39.29 16.85
CA PRO A 487 -6.09 -38.09 17.58
C PRO A 487 -5.06 -37.45 18.52
N THR A 488 -3.89 -38.05 18.75
CA THR A 488 -2.82 -37.51 19.61
C THR A 488 -1.44 -37.69 18.98
N ALA A 489 -1.36 -37.68 17.64
CA ALA A 489 -0.12 -37.86 16.92
C ALA A 489 0.58 -36.51 16.69
N TYR A 490 1.81 -36.40 17.18
CA TYR A 490 2.75 -35.37 16.75
C TYR A 490 3.80 -36.00 15.86
N THR A 491 4.26 -35.22 14.90
CA THR A 491 5.49 -35.49 14.19
C THR A 491 6.57 -34.59 14.77
N SER A 492 7.79 -35.10 14.96
CA SER A 492 8.94 -34.20 14.89
C SER A 492 9.07 -33.76 13.45
N SER A 493 9.16 -34.70 12.52
CA SER A 493 9.21 -34.49 11.07
C SER A 493 8.03 -33.72 10.46
N PHE A 494 8.04 -32.38 10.54
CA PHE A 494 7.45 -31.44 9.55
C PHE A 494 8.45 -30.33 9.10
N GLY A 495 8.29 -29.68 7.94
CA GLY A 495 9.39 -28.87 7.38
C GLY A 495 9.20 -28.20 6.02
N GLY A 496 10.25 -27.48 5.62
CA GLY A 496 10.36 -26.64 4.43
C GLY A 496 9.70 -25.26 4.59
N THR A 497 9.64 -24.49 3.51
CA THR A 497 8.80 -23.28 3.47
C THR A 497 7.33 -23.58 3.74
N SER A 498 6.91 -24.84 3.58
CA SER A 498 5.61 -25.36 4.01
C SER A 498 5.34 -25.25 5.52
N GLY A 499 6.36 -25.10 6.36
CA GLY A 499 6.19 -24.72 7.77
C GLY A 499 6.60 -23.27 8.06
N ALA A 500 7.55 -22.70 7.32
CA ALA A 500 7.88 -21.28 7.42
C ALA A 500 6.64 -20.38 7.20
N THR A 501 5.81 -20.73 6.21
CA THR A 501 4.63 -19.96 5.80
C THR A 501 3.52 -19.93 6.87
N PRO A 502 3.12 -21.05 7.51
CA PRO A 502 2.17 -21.00 8.62
C PRO A 502 2.77 -20.35 9.89
N ILE A 503 4.10 -20.39 10.11
CA ILE A 503 4.72 -19.55 11.16
C ILE A 503 4.53 -18.06 10.82
N ILE A 504 4.82 -17.64 9.58
CA ILE A 504 4.63 -16.27 9.10
C ILE A 504 3.16 -15.84 9.25
N ALA A 505 2.21 -16.64 8.77
CA ALA A 505 0.78 -16.38 8.92
C ALA A 505 0.32 -16.31 10.39
N GLY A 506 0.92 -17.12 11.26
CA GLY A 506 0.71 -17.03 12.70
C GLY A 506 1.15 -15.70 13.31
N HIS A 507 2.18 -15.04 12.77
CA HIS A 507 2.53 -13.67 13.16
C HIS A 507 1.49 -12.65 12.67
N PHE A 508 0.96 -12.83 11.45
CA PHE A 508 -0.13 -11.98 10.94
C PHE A 508 -1.40 -12.10 11.78
N GLY A 509 -1.80 -13.31 12.19
CA GLY A 509 -2.93 -13.47 13.11
C GLY A 509 -2.74 -12.75 14.44
N LEU A 510 -1.53 -12.80 15.01
CA LEU A 510 -1.20 -12.04 16.23
C LEU A 510 -1.24 -10.53 15.99
N PHE A 511 -0.80 -10.06 14.82
CA PHE A 511 -0.95 -8.67 14.39
C PHE A 511 -2.42 -8.25 14.26
N TYR A 512 -3.28 -9.04 13.61
CA TYR A 512 -4.71 -8.75 13.50
C TYR A 512 -5.39 -8.65 14.87
N GLN A 513 -4.99 -9.47 15.86
CA GLN A 513 -5.46 -9.30 17.25
C GLN A 513 -4.99 -7.97 17.86
N MET A 514 -3.71 -7.61 17.69
CA MET A 514 -3.16 -6.33 18.21
C MET A 514 -3.80 -5.10 17.54
N TRP A 515 -4.08 -5.16 16.24
CA TRP A 515 -4.73 -4.08 15.51
C TRP A 515 -6.20 -3.90 15.93
N SER A 516 -6.95 -4.99 16.09
CA SER A 516 -8.34 -4.93 16.59
C SER A 516 -8.46 -4.41 18.03
N ASP A 517 -7.38 -4.45 18.81
CA ASP A 517 -7.28 -3.83 20.14
C ASP A 517 -6.88 -2.33 20.06
N GLY A 518 -6.64 -1.79 18.85
CA GLY A 518 -6.30 -0.38 18.61
C GLY A 518 -4.90 0.05 19.05
N ILE A 519 -3.99 -0.89 19.36
CA ILE A 519 -2.74 -0.57 20.10
C ILE A 519 -1.71 0.22 19.29
N PHE A 520 -1.92 0.39 17.98
CA PHE A 520 -1.06 1.19 17.10
C PHE A 520 -1.56 2.64 16.93
N GLY A 521 -2.65 3.01 17.62
CA GLY A 521 -3.32 4.30 17.43
C GLY A 521 -4.23 4.35 16.20
N ASN A 522 -4.49 3.20 15.56
CA ASN A 522 -5.49 3.04 14.52
C ASN A 522 -6.92 3.16 15.09
N GLU A 523 -7.89 3.53 14.25
CA GLU A 523 -9.30 3.50 14.63
C GLU A 523 -9.82 2.05 14.65
N VAL A 524 -10.79 1.78 15.54
CA VAL A 524 -11.49 0.49 15.72
C VAL A 524 -12.92 0.74 16.23
N ASP A 525 -13.86 -0.14 15.90
CA ASP A 525 -15.12 -0.28 16.64
C ASP A 525 -14.86 -1.12 17.91
N PRO A 526 -15.05 -0.57 19.13
CA PRO A 526 -14.83 -1.31 20.38
C PRO A 526 -15.78 -2.51 20.61
N GLU A 527 -16.89 -2.60 19.88
CA GLU A 527 -17.81 -3.75 19.90
C GLU A 527 -17.61 -4.67 18.67
N GLY A 528 -16.76 -4.28 17.70
CA GLY A 528 -16.47 -5.01 16.48
C GLY A 528 -15.53 -6.21 16.68
N THR A 529 -15.65 -7.21 15.81
CA THR A 529 -14.74 -8.37 15.80
C THR A 529 -13.41 -8.05 15.12
N VAL A 530 -12.42 -8.93 15.32
CA VAL A 530 -11.12 -8.89 14.62
C VAL A 530 -11.26 -8.86 13.09
N PHE A 531 -12.37 -9.37 12.54
CA PHE A 531 -12.64 -9.33 11.10
C PHE A 531 -13.24 -8.00 10.61
N GLU A 532 -14.08 -7.36 11.43
CA GLU A 532 -14.68 -6.06 11.14
C GLU A 532 -13.68 -4.91 11.35
N ASN A 533 -12.77 -5.05 12.31
CA ASN A 533 -11.70 -4.09 12.63
C ASN A 533 -10.39 -4.32 11.86
N ARG A 534 -10.34 -5.21 10.86
CA ARG A 534 -9.08 -5.55 10.18
C ARG A 534 -8.57 -4.40 9.29
N PRO A 535 -7.25 -4.16 9.22
CA PRO A 535 -6.65 -3.29 8.21
C PRO A 535 -6.64 -3.95 6.83
N HIS A 536 -6.36 -3.16 5.81
CA HIS A 536 -6.10 -3.64 4.46
C HIS A 536 -4.89 -4.58 4.39
N MET A 537 -4.88 -5.51 3.43
CA MET A 537 -3.84 -6.53 3.28
C MET A 537 -2.44 -5.94 3.04
N THR A 538 -2.38 -4.78 2.39
CA THR A 538 -1.18 -4.00 2.13
C THR A 538 -0.61 -3.44 3.43
N THR A 539 -1.42 -2.78 4.25
CA THR A 539 -1.06 -2.27 5.58
C THR A 539 -0.54 -3.38 6.47
N ALA A 540 -1.21 -4.54 6.50
CA ALA A 540 -0.73 -5.70 7.21
C ALA A 540 0.65 -6.16 6.71
N LYS A 541 0.82 -6.31 5.39
CA LYS A 541 2.08 -6.68 4.72
C LYS A 541 3.21 -5.69 5.03
N ALA A 542 2.98 -4.39 4.85
CA ALA A 542 3.91 -3.31 5.17
C ALA A 542 4.31 -3.30 6.65
N MET A 543 3.35 -3.51 7.55
CA MET A 543 3.59 -3.48 9.00
C MET A 543 4.49 -4.63 9.45
N MET A 544 4.27 -5.83 8.91
CA MET A 544 5.13 -6.99 9.19
C MET A 544 6.55 -6.81 8.60
N ILE A 545 6.66 -6.28 7.39
CA ILE A 545 7.93 -5.94 6.72
C ILE A 545 8.71 -4.88 7.51
N ASN A 546 8.03 -3.84 8.00
CA ASN A 546 8.63 -2.79 8.81
C ASN A 546 9.09 -3.31 10.18
N ALA A 547 8.31 -4.18 10.84
CA ALA A 547 8.68 -4.79 12.12
C ALA A 547 9.78 -5.88 12.03
N ALA A 548 10.00 -6.49 10.85
CA ALA A 548 10.84 -7.66 10.68
C ALA A 548 12.32 -7.50 11.14
N ASP A 549 12.86 -8.59 11.71
CA ASP A 549 14.29 -8.75 12.01
C ASP A 549 15.05 -9.15 10.74
N GLN A 550 16.03 -8.35 10.34
CA GLN A 550 16.85 -8.64 9.15
C GLN A 550 18.16 -9.33 9.51
N TYR A 551 18.45 -10.43 8.82
CA TYR A 551 19.77 -11.08 8.88
C TYR A 551 20.81 -10.19 8.20
N PRO A 552 21.99 -9.97 8.79
CA PRO A 552 23.02 -9.13 8.20
C PRO A 552 23.64 -9.80 6.96
N PHE A 553 23.69 -9.07 5.85
CA PHE A 553 24.39 -9.47 4.62
C PHE A 553 25.13 -8.29 3.97
N ASN A 554 25.99 -8.58 2.99
CA ASN A 554 26.74 -7.59 2.22
C ASN A 554 26.96 -8.12 0.78
N GLY A 555 26.59 -7.32 -0.22
CA GLY A 555 26.56 -7.72 -1.63
C GLY A 555 25.45 -8.73 -1.95
N THR A 556 25.39 -9.17 -3.20
CA THR A 556 24.30 -10.02 -3.73
C THR A 556 24.55 -11.53 -3.65
N SER A 557 25.77 -11.97 -3.33
CA SER A 557 26.18 -13.39 -3.35
C SER A 557 26.33 -14.06 -1.97
N GLY A 558 25.76 -13.47 -0.93
CA GLY A 558 25.72 -14.06 0.42
C GLY A 558 24.53 -14.99 0.63
N ASP A 559 24.69 -16.02 1.46
CA ASP A 559 23.64 -17.00 1.78
C ASP A 559 22.35 -16.37 2.35
N LYS A 560 22.46 -15.24 3.08
CA LYS A 560 21.32 -14.51 3.67
C LYS A 560 20.99 -13.19 2.97
N THR A 561 21.16 -13.03 1.64
CA THR A 561 20.82 -11.74 0.97
C THR A 561 19.32 -11.42 0.97
N ARG A 562 18.97 -10.20 0.54
CA ARG A 562 17.60 -9.73 0.26
C ARG A 562 16.73 -10.78 -0.43
N MET A 563 17.28 -11.51 -1.40
CA MET A 563 16.54 -12.50 -2.19
C MET A 563 16.35 -13.86 -1.51
N HIS A 564 17.05 -14.09 -0.39
CA HIS A 564 16.94 -15.31 0.41
C HIS A 564 16.02 -15.09 1.61
N GLN A 565 16.18 -13.96 2.30
CA GLN A 565 15.43 -13.63 3.52
C GLN A 565 14.18 -12.75 3.28
N GLY A 566 14.04 -12.18 2.09
CA GLY A 566 13.07 -11.13 1.83
C GLY A 566 13.36 -9.87 2.64
N TRP A 567 12.33 -9.33 3.28
CA TRP A 567 12.48 -8.21 4.20
C TRP A 567 12.88 -8.60 5.62
N GLY A 568 13.01 -9.91 5.90
CA GLY A 568 13.50 -10.46 7.15
C GLY A 568 12.57 -11.52 7.73
N MET A 569 12.81 -11.86 9.00
CA MET A 569 11.95 -12.74 9.79
C MET A 569 10.89 -11.91 10.55
N PRO A 570 9.60 -12.31 10.57
CA PRO A 570 8.58 -11.70 11.41
C PRO A 570 9.02 -11.54 12.88
N SER A 571 8.61 -10.43 13.49
CA SER A 571 8.83 -10.17 14.92
C SER A 571 7.67 -9.35 15.48
N VAL A 572 6.68 -10.05 16.04
CA VAL A 572 5.55 -9.39 16.73
C VAL A 572 5.99 -8.77 18.06
N LYS A 573 7.14 -9.19 18.61
CA LYS A 573 7.81 -8.47 19.70
C LYS A 573 8.28 -7.08 19.27
N ASN A 574 8.96 -6.94 18.13
CA ASN A 574 9.39 -5.63 17.64
C ASN A 574 8.17 -4.74 17.40
N MET A 575 7.13 -5.29 16.77
CA MET A 575 5.86 -4.61 16.50
C MET A 575 5.19 -4.12 17.79
N TYR A 576 5.09 -4.96 18.81
CA TYR A 576 4.52 -4.57 20.11
C TYR A 576 5.38 -3.55 20.87
N ASP A 577 6.70 -3.71 20.89
CA ASP A 577 7.62 -2.77 21.56
C ASP A 577 7.67 -1.39 20.86
N LEU A 578 7.33 -1.34 19.56
CA LEU A 578 7.26 -0.12 18.74
C LEU A 578 5.85 0.47 18.61
N ARG A 579 4.81 -0.16 19.17
CA ARG A 579 3.39 0.17 18.90
C ARG A 579 3.05 1.66 19.04
N ASP A 580 3.59 2.32 20.07
CA ASP A 580 3.38 3.75 20.35
C ASP A 580 4.25 4.70 19.47
N LYS A 581 4.95 4.16 18.46
CA LYS A 581 5.98 4.83 17.63
C LYS A 581 5.88 4.53 16.14
N PHE A 582 4.70 4.14 15.67
CA PHE A 582 4.39 4.06 14.25
C PHE A 582 3.75 5.37 13.74
N TYR A 583 3.98 5.67 12.47
CA TYR A 583 3.08 6.47 11.64
C TYR A 583 2.55 5.56 10.54
N ILE A 584 1.24 5.63 10.29
CA ILE A 584 0.48 4.65 9.51
C ILE A 584 -0.46 5.40 8.56
N ILE A 585 -0.44 5.00 7.30
CA ILE A 585 -1.50 5.21 6.31
C ILE A 585 -2.04 3.82 5.98
N ASP A 586 -3.35 3.66 6.10
CA ASP A 586 -4.10 2.43 5.80
C ASP A 586 -5.03 2.75 4.62
N GLU A 587 -4.44 2.85 3.42
CA GLU A 587 -5.06 3.21 2.12
C GLU A 587 -5.91 4.51 2.10
N SER A 588 -5.75 5.38 3.11
CA SER A 588 -6.48 6.65 3.23
C SER A 588 -6.06 7.77 2.27
N ASP A 589 -4.92 7.60 1.57
CA ASP A 589 -4.33 8.58 0.66
C ASP A 589 -4.44 8.07 -0.79
N VAL A 590 -5.35 8.66 -1.56
CA VAL A 590 -5.62 8.31 -2.97
C VAL A 590 -4.91 9.30 -3.90
N LEU A 591 -4.30 8.80 -4.99
CA LEU A 591 -3.50 9.58 -5.94
C LEU A 591 -3.93 9.35 -7.39
N THR A 592 -4.29 10.42 -8.11
CA THR A 592 -4.47 10.38 -9.57
C THR A 592 -3.12 10.47 -10.31
N PRO A 593 -3.00 10.09 -11.60
CA PRO A 593 -1.74 10.09 -12.33
C PRO A 593 -0.90 11.37 -12.18
N PHE A 594 0.35 11.20 -11.76
CA PHE A 594 1.36 12.21 -11.48
C PHE A 594 1.12 13.09 -10.24
N GLU A 595 0.17 12.76 -9.36
CA GLU A 595 0.06 13.37 -8.04
C GLU A 595 1.07 12.81 -7.03
N VAL A 596 1.25 13.54 -5.93
CA VAL A 596 2.26 13.26 -4.89
C VAL A 596 1.67 13.57 -3.51
N SER A 597 1.49 12.57 -2.66
CA SER A 597 1.23 12.82 -1.23
C SER A 597 2.53 13.15 -0.50
N THR A 598 2.44 13.87 0.61
CA THR A 598 3.59 14.36 1.38
C THR A 598 3.33 14.28 2.88
N HIS A 599 3.95 13.31 3.53
CA HIS A 599 3.90 13.11 4.97
C HIS A 599 5.11 13.75 5.66
N MET A 600 4.94 14.18 6.91
CA MET A 600 6.04 14.62 7.76
C MET A 600 6.02 13.87 9.09
N VAL A 601 7.13 13.24 9.41
CA VAL A 601 7.35 12.48 10.66
C VAL A 601 8.58 13.04 11.38
N ALA A 602 8.73 12.81 12.68
CA ALA A 602 9.98 13.16 13.37
C ALA A 602 10.68 11.95 13.99
N VAL A 603 12.01 12.03 14.05
CA VAL A 603 12.90 11.01 14.61
C VAL A 603 13.52 11.51 15.91
N GLU A 604 13.51 10.67 16.95
CA GLU A 604 14.14 10.99 18.24
C GLU A 604 15.67 11.08 18.17
N ALA A 605 16.25 11.87 19.08
CA ALA A 605 17.70 11.91 19.26
C ALA A 605 18.22 10.53 19.68
N ALA A 606 19.14 9.99 18.87
CA ALA A 606 19.73 8.65 19.01
C ALA A 606 18.74 7.47 18.79
N SER A 607 17.69 7.64 17.98
CA SER A 607 16.99 6.50 17.36
C SER A 607 18.00 5.57 16.67
N PRO A 608 17.94 4.23 16.88
CA PRO A 608 18.90 3.29 16.29
C PRO A 608 18.70 3.10 14.79
N SER A 609 17.48 3.35 14.30
CA SER A 609 17.08 3.25 12.91
C SER A 609 15.88 4.16 12.62
N LEU A 610 15.62 4.39 11.34
CA LEU A 610 14.33 4.76 10.76
C LEU A 610 14.04 3.73 9.66
N LYS A 611 12.82 3.18 9.62
CA LYS A 611 12.32 2.32 8.56
C LYS A 611 11.05 2.93 7.99
N VAL A 612 11.05 3.23 6.70
CA VAL A 612 9.87 3.58 5.90
C VAL A 612 9.56 2.39 5.01
N THR A 613 8.30 1.96 4.95
CA THR A 613 7.82 0.85 4.12
C THR A 613 6.51 1.26 3.46
N MET A 614 6.48 1.23 2.13
CA MET A 614 5.30 1.49 1.31
C MET A 614 4.91 0.21 0.58
N THR A 615 3.61 -0.11 0.53
CA THR A 615 3.07 -1.20 -0.29
C THR A 615 1.69 -0.83 -0.85
N TYR A 616 1.36 -1.31 -2.04
CA TYR A 616 0.09 -1.06 -2.70
C TYR A 616 -0.44 -2.32 -3.38
N ALA A 617 -1.76 -2.41 -3.54
CA ALA A 617 -2.43 -3.50 -4.23
C ALA A 617 -2.39 -3.22 -5.74
N ASP A 618 -1.58 -3.95 -6.49
CA ASP A 618 -1.36 -3.69 -7.91
C ASP A 618 -2.16 -4.66 -8.79
N PRO A 619 -2.98 -4.18 -9.75
CA PRO A 619 -3.79 -5.04 -10.61
C PRO A 619 -2.96 -6.11 -11.34
N ALA A 620 -3.56 -7.28 -11.57
CA ALA A 620 -2.83 -8.46 -12.02
C ALA A 620 -1.95 -8.24 -13.28
N GLY A 621 -0.67 -8.58 -13.15
CA GLY A 621 0.30 -8.50 -14.24
C GLY A 621 -0.07 -9.43 -15.39
N ASN A 622 0.33 -9.09 -16.61
CA ASN A 622 0.09 -9.96 -17.76
C ASN A 622 1.06 -11.17 -17.71
N PRO A 623 0.58 -12.43 -17.60
CA PRO A 623 1.35 -13.67 -17.37
C PRO A 623 2.53 -14.02 -18.28
N ALA A 624 2.75 -13.24 -19.33
CA ALA A 624 3.83 -13.46 -20.28
C ALA A 624 4.65 -12.19 -20.53
N VAL A 625 4.43 -11.12 -19.76
CA VAL A 625 5.50 -10.15 -19.49
C VAL A 625 6.40 -10.79 -18.43
N GLN A 626 7.67 -11.00 -18.74
CA GLN A 626 8.65 -11.51 -17.76
C GLN A 626 9.75 -10.48 -17.45
N THR A 627 9.55 -9.25 -17.92
CA THR A 627 10.46 -8.11 -17.77
C THR A 627 9.83 -6.97 -16.97
N GLN A 628 8.57 -7.13 -16.56
CA GLN A 628 7.76 -6.20 -15.76
C GLN A 628 6.46 -6.94 -15.35
N HIS A 629 6.28 -7.30 -14.07
CA HIS A 629 5.01 -7.88 -13.60
C HIS A 629 4.03 -6.81 -13.09
N ARG A 630 4.59 -5.69 -12.62
CA ARG A 630 3.88 -4.54 -12.06
C ARG A 630 3.13 -3.71 -13.12
N ILE A 631 1.92 -3.23 -12.80
CA ILE A 631 1.07 -2.43 -13.70
C ILE A 631 1.14 -0.94 -13.37
N ASN A 632 0.85 -0.55 -12.13
CA ASN A 632 0.94 0.83 -11.63
C ASN A 632 2.31 1.11 -11.01
N ASP A 633 2.79 2.35 -11.09
CA ASP A 633 4.06 2.81 -10.52
C ASP A 633 3.79 3.85 -9.42
N LEU A 634 3.80 3.41 -8.17
CA LEU A 634 3.92 4.30 -7.02
C LEU A 634 5.37 4.24 -6.51
N SER A 635 6.01 5.41 -6.38
CA SER A 635 7.42 5.56 -6.02
C SER A 635 7.61 6.21 -4.64
N LEU A 636 8.50 5.66 -3.81
CA LEU A 636 8.78 6.15 -2.45
C LEU A 636 10.05 7.04 -2.43
N LYS A 637 9.91 8.27 -1.90
CA LYS A 637 11.03 9.20 -1.71
C LYS A 637 11.07 9.72 -0.27
N VAL A 638 12.22 9.59 0.39
CA VAL A 638 12.42 9.98 1.79
C VAL A 638 13.53 11.02 1.89
N ILE A 639 13.29 12.12 2.61
CA ILE A 639 14.16 13.29 2.68
C ILE A 639 14.53 13.61 4.13
N SER A 640 15.83 13.69 4.41
CA SER A 640 16.36 13.99 5.76
C SER A 640 16.21 15.46 6.18
N PRO A 641 16.34 15.76 7.49
CA PRO A 641 16.53 17.12 7.98
C PRO A 641 17.65 17.89 7.25
N SER A 642 18.75 17.22 6.91
CA SER A 642 19.86 17.76 6.11
C SER A 642 19.63 17.82 4.59
N GLN A 643 18.44 17.45 4.11
CA GLN A 643 18.03 17.42 2.69
C GLN A 643 18.79 16.40 1.83
N VAL A 644 19.23 15.29 2.44
CA VAL A 644 19.67 14.09 1.74
C VAL A 644 18.43 13.28 1.33
N ILE A 645 18.35 12.94 0.05
CA ILE A 645 17.26 12.14 -0.52
C ILE A 645 17.65 10.66 -0.52
N TYR A 646 16.68 9.79 -0.25
CA TYR A 646 16.73 8.34 -0.39
C TYR A 646 15.51 7.91 -1.20
N TRP A 647 15.73 7.20 -2.32
CA TRP A 647 14.65 6.51 -3.01
C TRP A 647 14.43 5.11 -2.41
N GLY A 648 13.22 4.57 -2.53
CA GLY A 648 12.90 3.21 -2.12
C GLY A 648 13.83 2.18 -2.76
N ASN A 649 14.10 1.12 -2.01
CA ASN A 649 14.94 -0.03 -2.35
C ASN A 649 16.41 0.27 -2.71
N ASN A 650 16.80 1.54 -2.89
CA ASN A 650 18.16 1.95 -3.27
C ASN A 650 19.19 1.48 -2.22
N GLY A 651 20.11 0.61 -2.65
CA GLY A 651 21.10 -0.05 -1.80
C GLY A 651 20.63 -1.33 -1.11
N LEU A 652 19.32 -1.58 -0.95
CA LEU A 652 18.77 -2.71 -0.18
C LEU A 652 18.95 -4.09 -0.85
N LEU A 653 19.44 -4.13 -2.09
CA LEU A 653 19.94 -5.35 -2.74
C LEU A 653 21.36 -5.75 -2.27
N ASN A 654 22.15 -4.80 -1.77
CA ASN A 654 23.53 -5.01 -1.31
C ASN A 654 23.67 -5.04 0.23
N GLY A 655 22.61 -4.72 0.97
CA GLY A 655 22.61 -4.79 2.44
C GLY A 655 21.25 -4.51 3.08
N VAL A 656 21.24 -4.43 4.41
CA VAL A 656 20.04 -4.20 5.23
C VAL A 656 19.74 -2.71 5.49
N TRP A 657 20.50 -1.79 4.88
CA TRP A 657 20.34 -0.34 5.01
C TRP A 657 20.45 0.34 3.64
N SER A 658 19.63 1.34 3.40
CA SER A 658 19.54 2.09 2.14
C SER A 658 20.72 3.04 1.94
N GLU A 659 21.09 3.25 0.69
CA GLU A 659 22.11 4.22 0.29
C GLU A 659 21.46 5.57 -0.10
N PRO A 660 22.12 6.72 0.14
CA PRO A 660 21.60 8.03 -0.25
C PRO A 660 21.67 8.24 -1.77
N GLY A 661 20.70 8.95 -2.32
CA GLY A 661 20.51 9.12 -3.76
C GLY A 661 19.72 7.98 -4.39
N GLY A 662 20.19 7.49 -5.55
CA GLY A 662 19.48 6.50 -6.36
C GLY A 662 18.57 7.11 -7.42
N ASN A 663 17.69 6.28 -7.97
CA ASN A 663 16.51 6.63 -8.76
C ASN A 663 15.31 5.90 -8.11
N PRO A 664 14.05 6.18 -8.49
CA PRO A 664 12.90 5.38 -8.05
C PRO A 664 13.08 3.89 -8.36
N ASP A 665 12.38 3.03 -7.62
CA ASP A 665 12.18 1.64 -8.09
C ASP A 665 11.27 1.65 -9.33
N THR A 666 11.30 0.58 -10.10
CA THR A 666 10.45 0.39 -11.29
C THR A 666 9.95 -1.06 -11.43
N LYS A 667 10.06 -1.87 -10.37
CA LYS A 667 9.70 -3.30 -10.33
C LYS A 667 8.79 -3.61 -9.16
N ASP A 668 9.21 -3.25 -7.96
CA ASP A 668 8.56 -3.71 -6.74
C ASP A 668 7.27 -2.93 -6.43
N THR A 669 6.24 -3.64 -5.95
CA THR A 669 5.07 -3.06 -5.26
C THR A 669 5.33 -2.86 -3.77
N VAL A 670 6.59 -3.00 -3.35
CA VAL A 670 7.08 -2.92 -1.98
C VAL A 670 8.36 -2.08 -1.99
N GLU A 671 8.24 -0.81 -1.63
CA GLU A 671 9.40 0.08 -1.53
C GLU A 671 9.77 0.33 -0.07
N CYS A 672 11.04 0.12 0.26
CA CYS A 672 11.58 0.31 1.60
C CYS A 672 12.73 1.32 1.63
N VAL A 673 12.74 2.20 2.64
CA VAL A 673 13.90 3.03 2.99
C VAL A 673 14.29 2.75 4.44
N PHE A 674 15.41 2.07 4.65
CA PHE A 674 15.90 1.68 5.97
C PHE A 674 17.22 2.41 6.28
N ILE A 675 17.20 3.31 7.27
CA ILE A 675 18.33 4.17 7.62
C ILE A 675 18.83 3.81 9.02
N LYS A 676 20.14 3.58 9.16
CA LYS A 676 20.78 3.30 10.45
C LYS A 676 21.24 4.59 11.12
N ASN A 677 20.97 4.74 12.42
CA ASN A 677 21.29 5.94 13.20
C ASN A 677 20.83 7.25 12.49
N PRO A 678 19.55 7.37 12.10
CA PRO A 678 19.02 8.55 11.39
C PRO A 678 19.29 9.88 12.12
N GLU A 679 19.36 10.95 11.35
CA GLU A 679 19.33 12.32 11.88
C GLU A 679 18.04 12.58 12.67
N PRO A 680 18.10 13.21 13.85
CA PRO A 680 16.92 13.60 14.60
C PRO A 680 16.26 14.86 14.04
N GLY A 681 14.96 14.99 14.25
CA GLY A 681 14.12 16.07 13.70
C GLY A 681 13.18 15.58 12.59
N THR A 682 12.63 16.51 11.83
CA THR A 682 11.59 16.23 10.82
C THR A 682 12.17 15.62 9.55
N TRP A 683 11.61 14.49 9.15
CA TRP A 683 11.81 13.85 7.84
C TRP A 683 10.55 14.06 6.99
N THR A 684 10.75 14.31 5.70
CA THR A 684 9.66 14.36 4.72
C THR A 684 9.62 13.02 3.97
N ILE A 685 8.43 12.49 3.75
CA ILE A 685 8.18 11.28 2.97
C ILE A 685 7.19 11.66 1.88
N GLU A 686 7.57 11.46 0.63
CA GLU A 686 6.74 11.67 -0.55
C GLU A 686 6.46 10.33 -1.21
N VAL A 687 5.19 10.10 -1.58
CA VAL A 687 4.75 8.98 -2.42
C VAL A 687 4.18 9.57 -3.70
N SER A 688 4.71 9.19 -4.86
CA SER A 688 4.31 9.76 -6.16
C SER A 688 3.73 8.71 -7.11
N ALA A 689 2.61 9.05 -7.74
CA ALA A 689 1.91 8.23 -8.73
C ALA A 689 2.55 8.40 -10.13
N ASP A 690 3.79 7.93 -10.27
CA ASP A 690 4.64 8.13 -11.45
C ASP A 690 4.06 7.52 -12.74
N GLU A 691 3.26 6.45 -12.66
CA GLU A 691 2.57 5.83 -13.82
C GLU A 691 1.35 4.98 -13.38
N ILE A 692 0.15 5.56 -13.38
CA ILE A 692 -1.11 4.79 -13.21
C ILE A 692 -1.61 4.35 -14.59
N ILE A 693 -1.68 3.04 -14.82
CA ILE A 693 -2.07 2.42 -16.11
C ILE A 693 -3.49 1.84 -16.04
N GLN A 694 -3.86 1.33 -14.87
CA GLN A 694 -5.17 0.78 -14.58
C GLN A 694 -5.63 1.33 -13.23
N ASP A 695 -6.93 1.56 -13.08
CA ASP A 695 -7.53 1.88 -11.79
C ASP A 695 -7.21 0.77 -10.77
N SER A 696 -6.77 1.18 -9.58
CA SER A 696 -6.55 0.29 -8.43
C SER A 696 -7.22 0.76 -7.14
N HIS A 697 -8.13 1.74 -7.19
CA HIS A 697 -8.95 2.23 -6.07
C HIS A 697 -10.45 2.15 -6.46
N VAL A 698 -10.90 0.91 -6.68
CA VAL A 698 -12.16 0.54 -7.36
C VAL A 698 -13.44 0.87 -6.57
N GLU A 699 -13.29 1.39 -5.36
CA GLU A 699 -14.29 2.08 -4.55
C GLU A 699 -14.91 3.28 -5.29
N THR A 700 -14.14 3.89 -6.21
CA THR A 700 -14.56 5.02 -7.04
C THR A 700 -14.54 4.67 -8.54
N PRO A 701 -15.04 5.54 -9.44
CA PRO A 701 -15.02 5.32 -10.89
C PRO A 701 -13.95 6.14 -11.63
N ASP A 702 -13.06 6.83 -10.90
CA ASP A 702 -11.99 7.65 -11.47
C ASP A 702 -10.75 6.77 -11.79
N LEU A 703 -9.59 7.37 -12.11
CA LEU A 703 -8.37 6.62 -12.43
C LEU A 703 -7.29 7.03 -11.43
N ASP A 704 -7.22 6.29 -10.33
CA ASP A 704 -6.30 6.54 -9.22
C ASP A 704 -5.79 5.23 -8.59
N ALA A 705 -4.93 5.40 -7.59
CA ALA A 705 -4.37 4.34 -6.77
C ALA A 705 -4.15 4.86 -5.34
N ASP A 706 -4.34 4.00 -4.36
CA ASP A 706 -4.00 4.20 -2.95
C ASP A 706 -2.74 3.41 -2.56
N TYR A 707 -2.34 3.51 -1.30
CA TYR A 707 -1.21 2.77 -0.75
C TYR A 707 -1.26 2.71 0.78
N ALA A 708 -0.66 1.66 1.33
CA ALA A 708 -0.26 1.61 2.72
C ALA A 708 1.15 2.18 2.92
N LEU A 709 1.34 2.96 4.00
CA LEU A 709 2.64 3.51 4.39
C LEU A 709 2.87 3.32 5.89
N ILE A 710 3.91 2.56 6.25
CA ILE A 710 4.32 2.30 7.64
C ILE A 710 5.69 2.92 7.89
N VAL A 711 5.80 3.67 8.99
CA VAL A 711 7.05 4.33 9.40
C VAL A 711 7.35 4.09 10.88
N SER A 712 8.57 3.64 11.22
CA SER A 712 8.99 3.46 12.63
C SER A 712 10.52 3.48 12.82
N PRO A 713 11.01 3.62 14.06
CA PRO A 713 10.40 4.37 15.15
C PRO A 713 10.36 5.86 14.79
N VAL A 714 9.16 6.43 14.81
CA VAL A 714 8.93 7.87 14.69
C VAL A 714 8.11 8.37 15.86
N LEU A 715 8.08 9.68 16.05
CA LEU A 715 7.01 10.30 16.79
C LEU A 715 5.95 10.73 15.76
N SER A 716 4.74 10.25 15.98
CA SER A 716 3.52 10.67 15.32
C SER A 716 3.19 12.13 15.63
N ALA A 717 2.38 12.76 14.78
CA ALA A 717 1.69 14.00 15.15
C ALA A 717 0.60 13.69 16.20
N PRO A 718 0.20 14.66 17.03
CA PRO A 718 -1.05 14.57 17.78
C PRO A 718 -2.25 14.45 16.83
N PHE A 719 -3.33 13.82 17.30
CA PHE A 719 -4.60 13.87 16.57
C PHE A 719 -5.19 15.30 16.60
N PRO A 720 -6.06 15.68 15.64
CA PRO A 720 -6.78 16.95 15.68
C PRO A 720 -7.58 17.15 16.99
N PRO A 721 -7.56 18.34 17.62
CA PRO A 721 -8.30 18.59 18.86
C PRO A 721 -9.82 18.44 18.74
N GLN A 722 -10.42 17.71 19.68
CA GLN A 722 -11.86 17.82 19.92
C GLN A 722 -12.16 19.07 20.74
N ILE A 723 -13.05 19.92 20.23
CA ILE A 723 -13.51 21.16 20.89
C ILE A 723 -14.90 20.93 21.49
N ASN A 724 -15.06 21.22 22.77
CA ASN A 724 -16.34 21.18 23.47
C ASN A 724 -16.62 22.50 24.20
N GLY A 725 -17.86 22.98 24.14
CA GLY A 725 -18.29 24.25 24.73
C GLY A 725 -19.79 24.49 24.57
N SER A 726 -20.25 25.73 24.80
CA SER A 726 -21.65 26.13 24.52
C SER A 726 -21.77 26.68 23.10
N THR A 727 -22.82 26.30 22.37
CA THR A 727 -23.08 26.74 20.98
C THR A 727 -23.83 28.08 20.88
N GLU A 728 -24.31 28.63 22.00
CA GLU A 728 -24.81 30.01 22.10
C GLU A 728 -24.08 30.76 23.24
N GLY A 729 -23.84 32.06 23.06
CA GLY A 729 -23.08 32.89 24.01
C GLY A 729 -23.50 34.35 24.08
N ASP A 730 -23.38 34.96 25.26
CA ASP A 730 -23.65 36.39 25.45
C ASP A 730 -22.48 37.25 24.94
N ILE A 731 -22.77 38.29 24.16
CA ILE A 731 -21.76 39.27 23.71
C ILE A 731 -20.98 39.89 24.89
N GLY A 732 -19.64 39.89 24.78
CA GLY A 732 -18.74 40.42 25.82
C GLY A 732 -18.66 39.59 27.10
N ARG A 733 -19.28 38.39 27.16
CA ARG A 733 -19.15 37.46 28.28
C ARG A 733 -18.01 36.48 28.03
N GLN A 734 -17.21 36.24 29.07
CA GLN A 734 -16.19 35.20 29.06
C GLN A 734 -16.84 33.82 29.17
N MET A 735 -16.47 32.91 28.28
CA MET A 735 -17.03 31.57 28.12
C MET A 735 -15.93 30.53 28.03
N ASP A 736 -16.03 29.47 28.82
CA ASP A 736 -15.04 28.39 28.85
C ASP A 736 -15.25 27.39 27.71
N PHE A 737 -14.17 27.05 27.01
CA PHE A 737 -14.10 25.97 26.03
C PHE A 737 -13.04 24.97 26.47
N THR A 738 -13.30 23.70 26.15
CA THR A 738 -12.43 22.58 26.47
C THR A 738 -11.89 21.94 25.21
N PHE A 739 -10.57 21.75 25.18
CA PHE A 739 -9.81 21.18 24.07
C PHE A 739 -9.14 19.90 24.58
N VAL A 740 -9.29 18.80 23.84
CA VAL A 740 -8.65 17.53 24.19
C VAL A 740 -8.17 16.81 22.93
N THR A 741 -6.97 16.24 23.01
CA THR A 741 -6.43 15.28 22.04
C THR A 741 -5.32 14.45 22.70
N THR A 742 -4.87 13.42 22.01
CA THR A 742 -3.72 12.59 22.36
C THR A 742 -2.57 12.81 21.36
N ASP A 743 -1.35 12.83 21.88
CA ASP A 743 -0.15 12.44 21.13
C ASP A 743 -0.01 10.91 21.25
N PRO A 744 0.09 10.14 20.15
CA PRO A 744 0.29 8.69 20.25
C PRO A 744 1.66 8.35 20.86
N GLY A 745 2.69 9.19 20.61
CA GLY A 745 3.97 9.16 21.34
C GLY A 745 3.87 9.59 22.83
N ASN A 746 2.67 9.87 23.33
CA ASN A 746 2.36 10.27 24.71
C ASN A 746 3.11 11.52 25.22
N SER A 747 3.50 12.40 24.30
CA SER A 747 4.15 13.68 24.58
C SER A 747 3.23 14.68 25.30
N ASN A 748 3.83 15.73 25.86
CA ASN A 748 3.07 16.92 26.21
C ASN A 748 2.69 17.71 24.94
N LEU A 749 1.50 18.32 24.98
CA LEU A 749 0.81 19.00 23.90
C LEU A 749 0.76 20.52 24.11
N TYR A 750 0.72 21.25 23.00
CA TYR A 750 0.45 22.69 22.94
C TYR A 750 -0.63 22.95 21.89
N TYR A 751 -1.62 23.81 22.19
CA TYR A 751 -2.76 24.08 21.30
C TYR A 751 -2.68 25.46 20.65
N TRP A 752 -2.80 25.53 19.33
CA TRP A 752 -3.12 26.75 18.59
C TRP A 752 -4.63 26.79 18.35
N ILE A 753 -5.28 27.92 18.62
CA ILE A 753 -6.75 28.07 18.52
C ILE A 753 -7.08 29.36 17.77
N GLU A 754 -7.97 29.28 16.79
CA GLU A 754 -8.58 30.41 16.09
C GLU A 754 -10.01 30.61 16.61
N TRP A 755 -10.35 31.79 17.13
CA TRP A 755 -11.70 32.05 17.68
C TRP A 755 -12.74 32.51 16.64
N GLY A 756 -12.35 32.52 15.36
CA GLY A 756 -13.21 32.89 14.23
C GLY A 756 -13.52 34.39 14.10
N ASP A 757 -13.11 35.22 15.06
CA ASP A 757 -13.29 36.68 15.08
C ASP A 757 -12.05 37.47 14.60
N GLY A 758 -10.97 36.76 14.25
CA GLY A 758 -9.66 37.34 13.93
C GLY A 758 -8.71 37.45 15.12
N SER A 759 -9.07 36.86 16.27
CA SER A 759 -8.15 36.60 17.40
C SER A 759 -7.86 35.11 17.56
N HIS A 760 -6.68 34.81 18.11
CA HIS A 760 -6.13 33.47 18.22
C HIS A 760 -5.30 33.30 19.51
N GLU A 761 -5.09 32.06 19.93
CA GLU A 761 -4.17 31.68 21.02
C GLU A 761 -2.95 30.94 20.45
N GLU A 762 -1.74 31.41 20.79
CA GLU A 762 -0.50 30.84 20.27
C GLU A 762 0.07 29.74 21.16
N TRP A 763 -0.15 28.47 20.79
CA TRP A 763 0.51 27.29 21.37
C TRP A 763 0.40 27.20 22.91
N PHE A 764 -0.84 27.31 23.42
CA PHE A 764 -1.16 27.14 24.84
C PHE A 764 -0.77 25.75 25.36
N GLY A 765 0.07 25.69 26.38
CA GLY A 765 0.54 24.45 27.00
C GLY A 765 1.75 24.68 27.93
N PRO A 766 2.46 23.61 28.35
CA PRO A 766 2.20 22.21 28.02
C PRO A 766 0.98 21.62 28.75
N CYS A 767 0.20 20.83 28.04
CA CYS A 767 -0.82 19.93 28.59
C CYS A 767 -0.35 18.48 28.43
N ALA A 768 -0.78 17.54 29.27
CA ALA A 768 -0.48 16.12 29.05
C ALA A 768 -1.33 15.53 27.91
N SER A 769 -0.83 14.49 27.23
CA SER A 769 -1.63 13.71 26.27
C SER A 769 -2.94 13.23 26.91
N GLY A 770 -4.07 13.40 26.21
CA GLY A 770 -5.40 13.05 26.69
C GLY A 770 -5.96 13.93 27.83
N ALA A 771 -5.22 14.94 28.30
CA ALA A 771 -5.71 15.84 29.34
C ALA A 771 -6.56 16.98 28.75
N ILE A 772 -7.69 17.26 29.40
CA ILE A 772 -8.59 18.35 29.03
C ILE A 772 -7.92 19.70 29.34
N ALA A 773 -7.58 20.46 28.30
CA ALA A 773 -7.20 21.86 28.40
C ALA A 773 -8.45 22.76 28.42
N THR A 774 -8.48 23.77 29.27
CA THR A 774 -9.61 24.74 29.34
C THR A 774 -9.09 26.15 29.09
N ILE A 775 -9.69 26.86 28.12
CA ILE A 775 -9.40 28.26 27.81
C ILE A 775 -10.72 29.01 27.63
N SER A 776 -10.78 30.27 28.09
CA SER A 776 -12.00 31.07 28.06
C SER A 776 -11.87 32.31 27.16
N HIS A 777 -12.76 32.45 26.16
CA HIS A 777 -12.79 33.60 25.24
C HIS A 777 -14.02 34.49 25.44
N ALA A 778 -14.02 35.70 24.86
CA ALA A 778 -15.13 36.65 24.89
C ALA A 778 -15.20 37.52 23.61
N TRP A 779 -16.21 37.29 22.78
CA TRP A 779 -16.42 38.04 21.53
C TRP A 779 -16.92 39.47 21.77
N SER A 780 -16.33 40.44 21.06
CA SER A 780 -16.71 41.86 21.12
C SER A 780 -18.02 42.19 20.41
N ASP A 781 -18.38 41.36 19.43
CA ASP A 781 -19.43 41.58 18.45
C ASP A 781 -20.39 40.38 18.39
N LYS A 782 -21.53 40.56 17.71
CA LYS A 782 -22.51 39.50 17.49
C LYS A 782 -22.29 38.84 16.14
N GLY A 783 -22.49 37.53 16.06
CA GLY A 783 -22.31 36.78 14.83
C GLY A 783 -22.35 35.28 15.08
N ASN A 784 -22.15 34.52 14.01
CA ASN A 784 -21.76 33.12 14.12
C ASN A 784 -20.25 33.08 13.92
N TYR A 785 -19.53 32.44 14.84
CA TYR A 785 -18.08 32.28 14.80
C TYR A 785 -17.75 30.79 14.72
N SER A 786 -16.67 30.48 14.02
CA SER A 786 -16.21 29.13 13.76
C SER A 786 -14.87 28.96 14.46
N ILE A 787 -14.85 28.24 15.56
CA ILE A 787 -13.64 27.98 16.35
C ILE A 787 -12.96 26.76 15.75
N THR A 788 -11.66 26.87 15.43
CA THR A 788 -10.84 25.72 15.05
C THR A 788 -9.58 25.68 15.91
N ALA A 789 -9.03 24.48 16.10
CA ALA A 789 -7.81 24.29 16.86
C ALA A 789 -6.90 23.25 16.21
N LYS A 790 -5.60 23.32 16.48
CA LYS A 790 -4.64 22.25 16.20
C LYS A 790 -3.68 22.10 17.37
N ALA A 791 -3.24 20.88 17.64
CA ALA A 791 -2.25 20.61 18.65
C ALA A 791 -0.85 20.47 18.03
N LYS A 792 0.18 20.53 18.86
CA LYS A 792 1.51 20.01 18.52
C LYS A 792 2.20 19.43 19.73
N ASN A 793 3.06 18.44 19.52
CA ASN A 793 3.83 17.83 20.60
C ASN A 793 5.10 18.62 20.94
N THR A 794 5.82 18.17 21.96
CA THR A 794 7.07 18.79 22.45
C THR A 794 8.20 18.88 21.42
N LEU A 795 8.09 18.22 20.26
CA LEU A 795 9.06 18.28 19.18
C LEU A 795 8.62 19.19 18.01
N GLY A 796 7.41 19.75 18.09
CA GLY A 796 6.88 20.70 17.11
C GLY A 796 6.13 20.07 15.94
N ILE A 797 5.83 18.77 15.97
CA ILE A 797 4.96 18.14 14.97
C ILE A 797 3.52 18.57 15.24
N GLU A 798 2.88 19.21 14.26
CA GLU A 798 1.54 19.78 14.40
C GLU A 798 0.48 18.81 13.83
N SER A 799 -0.70 18.77 14.47
CA SER A 799 -1.85 18.01 14.00
C SER A 799 -2.52 18.70 12.80
N GLY A 800 -3.41 17.97 12.13
CA GLY A 800 -4.47 18.60 11.34
C GLY A 800 -5.33 19.55 12.19
N TRP A 801 -6.08 20.42 11.54
CA TRP A 801 -7.09 21.25 12.21
C TRP A 801 -8.28 20.41 12.67
N SER A 802 -8.89 20.80 13.78
CA SER A 802 -10.15 20.26 14.26
C SER A 802 -11.28 20.51 13.27
N GLU A 803 -12.33 19.70 13.37
CA GLU A 803 -13.64 20.09 12.84
C GLU A 803 -14.08 21.45 13.43
N PRO A 804 -14.80 22.30 12.66
CA PRO A 804 -15.08 23.67 13.10
C PRO A 804 -16.24 23.73 14.10
N PHE A 805 -15.95 24.12 15.34
CA PHE A 805 -16.97 24.29 16.38
C PHE A 805 -17.68 25.63 16.21
N VAL A 806 -18.97 25.60 15.85
CA VAL A 806 -19.77 26.80 15.58
C VAL A 806 -20.46 27.31 16.85
N ILE A 807 -20.24 28.60 17.17
CA ILE A 807 -20.95 29.33 18.24
C ILE A 807 -21.70 30.54 17.68
N THR A 808 -22.94 30.75 18.15
CA THR A 808 -23.73 31.96 17.90
C THR A 808 -23.66 32.93 19.08
N ILE A 809 -23.07 34.10 18.87
CA ILE A 809 -22.99 35.17 19.87
C ILE A 809 -24.17 36.12 19.73
N ILE A 810 -24.99 36.17 20.77
CA ILE A 810 -26.23 36.95 20.85
C ILE A 810 -26.02 38.24 21.65
N ALA A 811 -26.65 39.32 21.16
CA ALA A 811 -26.55 40.65 21.74
C ALA A 811 -27.89 41.17 22.31
N PRO A 812 -27.85 41.99 23.37
CA PRO A 812 -29.04 42.62 23.91
C PRO A 812 -29.58 43.68 22.93
N LYS A 813 -30.90 43.85 22.85
CA LYS A 813 -31.52 44.80 21.89
C LYS A 813 -32.48 45.76 22.59
N LEU A 814 -31.99 46.97 22.87
CA LEU A 814 -32.81 48.06 23.40
C LEU A 814 -33.79 48.61 22.35
N GLU A 815 -35.01 48.90 22.78
CA GLU A 815 -35.97 49.72 22.04
C GLU A 815 -36.66 50.73 22.97
N ILE A 816 -37.11 51.87 22.42
CA ILE A 816 -37.88 52.87 23.17
C ILE A 816 -39.33 52.87 22.68
N GLY A 817 -40.26 52.68 23.62
CA GLY A 817 -41.70 52.67 23.39
C GLY A 817 -42.29 54.01 22.96
N LEU A 818 -43.61 54.14 22.99
CA LEU A 818 -44.26 55.42 22.68
C LEU A 818 -43.98 56.44 23.80
N LEU A 819 -43.63 57.66 23.41
CA LEU A 819 -43.49 58.76 24.37
C LEU A 819 -44.88 59.29 24.69
N SER A 820 -45.15 59.49 25.98
CA SER A 820 -46.39 60.03 26.51
C SER A 820 -46.11 61.27 27.33
N GLY A 821 -46.87 62.33 27.09
CA GLY A 821 -46.83 63.59 27.83
C GLY A 821 -48.13 63.79 28.61
N GLY A 822 -48.10 64.71 29.56
CA GLY A 822 -49.27 65.06 30.35
C GLY A 822 -48.92 66.15 31.36
N LEU A 823 -49.46 66.04 32.57
CA LEU A 823 -49.19 66.99 33.65
C LEU A 823 -47.75 66.84 34.17
N PHE A 824 -46.98 67.91 34.09
CA PHE A 824 -45.59 68.11 34.54
C PHE A 824 -44.52 67.16 34.00
N LYS A 825 -44.85 66.01 33.40
CA LYS A 825 -43.87 64.95 33.09
C LYS A 825 -44.09 64.29 31.75
N ILE A 826 -43.00 63.73 31.22
CA ILE A 826 -42.95 62.80 30.08
C ILE A 826 -42.66 61.41 30.61
N LYS A 827 -43.30 60.38 30.03
CA LYS A 827 -43.03 58.97 30.31
C LYS A 827 -42.84 58.19 29.02
N THR A 828 -41.94 57.22 29.02
CA THR A 828 -41.85 56.17 28.00
C THR A 828 -41.37 54.88 28.64
N VAL A 829 -41.36 53.79 27.89
CA VAL A 829 -40.79 52.50 28.32
C VAL A 829 -39.53 52.21 27.53
N ILE A 830 -38.51 51.70 28.22
CA ILE A 830 -37.34 51.08 27.59
C ILE A 830 -37.62 49.58 27.59
N LYS A 831 -37.58 48.96 26.42
CA LYS A 831 -37.82 47.53 26.20
C LYS A 831 -36.51 46.81 25.94
N ASN A 832 -36.40 45.56 26.40
CA ASN A 832 -35.48 44.59 25.85
C ASN A 832 -36.23 43.73 24.82
N THR A 833 -35.73 43.74 23.58
CA THR A 833 -36.25 42.93 22.46
C THR A 833 -35.18 41.96 21.93
N GLY A 834 -34.13 41.74 22.71
CA GLY A 834 -33.12 40.69 22.49
C GLY A 834 -33.35 39.50 23.43
N ALA A 835 -32.50 38.49 23.28
CA ALA A 835 -32.62 37.21 23.99
C ALA A 835 -31.96 37.17 25.39
N ILE A 836 -31.18 38.19 25.76
CA ILE A 836 -30.35 38.20 26.99
C ILE A 836 -30.70 39.40 27.89
N ASP A 837 -30.52 39.28 29.22
CA ASP A 837 -30.76 40.35 30.21
C ASP A 837 -29.92 41.61 29.89
N ILE A 838 -30.52 42.81 30.00
CA ILE A 838 -29.79 44.08 29.86
C ILE A 838 -29.62 44.76 31.22
N MET A 839 -28.40 44.74 31.74
CA MET A 839 -28.03 45.32 33.02
C MET A 839 -27.63 46.80 32.90
N HIS A 840 -27.80 47.57 33.98
CA HIS A 840 -27.27 48.95 34.12
C HIS A 840 -27.52 49.92 32.95
N VAL A 841 -28.64 49.79 32.23
CA VAL A 841 -29.00 50.62 31.07
C VAL A 841 -29.09 52.08 31.48
N GLN A 842 -28.17 52.90 30.95
CA GLN A 842 -28.19 54.35 31.17
C GLN A 842 -29.21 54.99 30.23
N TRP A 843 -29.98 55.96 30.72
CA TRP A 843 -30.97 56.66 29.91
C TRP A 843 -30.99 58.16 30.16
N ASN A 844 -31.38 58.91 29.14
CA ASN A 844 -31.60 60.35 29.20
C ASN A 844 -32.93 60.70 28.53
N ILE A 845 -33.66 61.67 29.08
CA ILE A 845 -34.73 62.41 28.41
C ILE A 845 -34.24 63.86 28.31
N THR A 846 -34.04 64.37 27.10
CA THR A 846 -33.64 65.75 26.81
C THR A 846 -34.72 66.51 26.04
N LEU A 847 -34.83 67.81 26.30
CA LEU A 847 -35.84 68.69 25.71
C LEU A 847 -35.19 69.92 25.10
N THR A 848 -35.28 70.05 23.77
CA THR A 848 -34.72 71.17 23.00
C THR A 848 -35.85 72.07 22.51
N GLY A 849 -35.85 73.34 22.93
CA GLY A 849 -36.88 74.32 22.57
C GLY A 849 -37.55 74.92 23.81
N GLY A 850 -38.88 74.95 23.83
CA GLY A 850 -39.70 75.67 24.81
C GLY A 850 -39.68 75.18 26.27
N ALA A 851 -38.71 74.37 26.71
CA ALA A 851 -38.57 73.96 28.11
C ALA A 851 -37.68 74.94 28.90
N PHE A 852 -38.13 75.40 30.07
CA PHE A 852 -37.37 76.31 30.95
C PHE A 852 -36.90 75.60 32.24
N ILE A 853 -37.64 74.58 32.69
CA ILE A 853 -37.29 73.69 33.80
C ILE A 853 -37.46 72.25 33.32
N GLY A 854 -36.62 71.32 33.79
CA GLY A 854 -36.66 69.92 33.41
C GLY A 854 -36.09 69.61 32.02
N GLN A 855 -35.21 70.46 31.48
CA GLN A 855 -34.60 70.32 30.14
C GLN A 855 -33.83 69.01 29.94
N LYS A 856 -33.32 68.40 31.01
CA LYS A 856 -32.68 67.08 31.01
C LYS A 856 -33.03 66.33 32.30
N THR A 857 -33.43 65.08 32.15
CA THR A 857 -33.47 64.05 33.21
C THR A 857 -32.65 62.85 32.74
N SER A 858 -31.99 62.15 33.67
CA SER A 858 -31.23 60.95 33.36
C SER A 858 -31.24 59.97 34.54
N GLY A 859 -31.03 58.69 34.27
CA GLY A 859 -30.91 57.67 35.30
C GLY A 859 -30.40 56.35 34.76
N THR A 860 -30.40 55.34 35.62
CA THR A 860 -30.00 53.97 35.30
C THR A 860 -31.17 53.02 35.56
N VAL A 861 -31.37 52.05 34.67
CA VAL A 861 -32.27 50.91 34.88
C VAL A 861 -31.40 49.69 35.16
N LEU A 862 -31.55 49.07 36.33
CA LEU A 862 -30.60 48.05 36.80
C LEU A 862 -30.69 46.72 36.03
N ASN A 863 -31.90 46.28 35.63
CA ASN A 863 -32.11 45.11 34.77
C ASN A 863 -33.40 45.25 33.93
N ILE A 864 -33.30 44.96 32.63
CA ILE A 864 -34.40 44.67 31.70
C ILE A 864 -34.24 43.24 31.10
N PRO A 865 -34.94 42.23 31.64
CA PRO A 865 -34.92 40.86 31.10
C PRO A 865 -35.52 40.73 29.69
N PRO A 866 -35.26 39.65 28.96
CA PRO A 866 -35.80 39.40 27.61
C PRO A 866 -37.31 39.61 27.51
N GLY A 867 -37.74 40.36 26.48
CA GLY A 867 -39.14 40.73 26.25
C GLY A 867 -39.74 41.69 27.28
N ALA A 868 -39.06 42.01 28.38
CA ALA A 868 -39.55 42.88 29.42
C ALA A 868 -39.34 44.37 29.10
N GLU A 869 -40.03 45.23 29.84
CA GLU A 869 -39.88 46.68 29.75
C GLU A 869 -39.80 47.35 31.12
N ARG A 870 -39.30 48.59 31.12
CA ARG A 870 -39.17 49.44 32.31
C ARG A 870 -39.58 50.87 31.98
N THR A 871 -40.54 51.40 32.74
CA THR A 871 -41.00 52.79 32.58
C THR A 871 -39.97 53.77 33.10
N VAL A 872 -39.50 54.67 32.25
CA VAL A 872 -38.70 55.83 32.61
C VAL A 872 -39.56 57.10 32.56
N THR A 873 -39.26 58.07 33.40
CA THR A 873 -40.12 59.25 33.64
C THR A 873 -39.25 60.46 33.95
N SER A 874 -39.55 61.59 33.33
CA SER A 874 -38.81 62.84 33.54
C SER A 874 -38.96 63.39 34.96
N ASP A 875 -38.14 64.37 35.31
CA ASP A 875 -38.39 65.31 36.39
C ASP A 875 -39.57 66.23 36.06
N LEU A 876 -39.87 67.17 36.95
CA LEU A 876 -40.87 68.21 36.71
C LEU A 876 -40.39 69.15 35.60
N ILE A 877 -41.18 69.24 34.53
CA ILE A 877 -40.96 70.09 33.37
C ILE A 877 -41.92 71.28 33.45
N LEU A 878 -41.38 72.48 33.24
CA LEU A 878 -42.16 73.70 32.96
C LEU A 878 -41.61 74.39 31.72
N GLY A 879 -42.49 74.94 30.89
CA GLY A 879 -42.10 75.48 29.59
C GLY A 879 -43.26 76.11 28.82
N LEU A 880 -42.94 76.78 27.71
CA LEU A 880 -43.94 77.28 26.77
C LEU A 880 -43.44 77.18 25.32
N GLY A 881 -44.23 76.52 24.46
CA GLY A 881 -44.01 76.45 23.02
C GLY A 881 -43.52 75.11 22.50
N LYS A 882 -43.13 75.08 21.22
CA LYS A 882 -42.65 73.87 20.53
C LYS A 882 -41.34 73.38 21.15
N THR A 883 -41.26 72.08 21.36
CA THR A 883 -40.10 71.41 21.97
C THR A 883 -39.88 70.06 21.29
N MET A 884 -38.65 69.73 20.93
CA MET A 884 -38.28 68.37 20.56
C MET A 884 -37.85 67.62 21.81
N ILE A 885 -38.50 66.50 22.09
CA ILE A 885 -38.09 65.56 23.13
C ILE A 885 -37.24 64.50 22.47
N THR A 886 -36.07 64.19 23.04
CA THR A 886 -35.23 63.06 22.64
C THR A 886 -35.01 62.16 23.85
N VAL A 887 -35.29 60.88 23.71
CA VAL A 887 -34.95 59.86 24.70
C VAL A 887 -33.82 59.01 24.14
N THR A 888 -32.78 58.77 24.95
CA THR A 888 -31.76 57.77 24.66
C THR A 888 -31.74 56.70 25.75
N ALA A 889 -31.42 55.47 25.35
CA ALA A 889 -31.10 54.35 26.21
C ALA A 889 -29.80 53.71 25.68
N SER A 890 -28.85 53.43 26.55
CA SER A 890 -27.50 52.99 26.16
C SER A 890 -26.92 51.97 27.13
N HIS A 891 -26.34 50.93 26.55
CA HIS A 891 -25.60 49.81 27.12
C HIS A 891 -24.34 49.61 26.24
N PRO A 892 -23.21 49.04 26.73
CA PRO A 892 -22.01 48.89 25.89
C PRO A 892 -22.27 48.18 24.56
N TYR A 893 -23.13 47.15 24.58
CA TYR A 893 -23.47 46.33 23.42
C TYR A 893 -24.85 46.64 22.79
N SER A 894 -25.50 47.75 23.17
CA SER A 894 -26.84 48.08 22.65
C SER A 894 -27.21 49.54 22.87
N SER A 895 -27.87 50.19 21.91
CA SER A 895 -28.44 51.51 22.14
C SER A 895 -29.73 51.75 21.35
N ALA A 896 -30.56 52.64 21.89
CA ALA A 896 -31.78 53.11 21.26
C ALA A 896 -31.91 54.63 21.43
N ILE A 897 -32.39 55.30 20.39
CA ILE A 897 -32.72 56.72 20.41
C ILE A 897 -34.12 56.92 19.81
N LYS A 898 -34.90 57.83 20.40
CA LYS A 898 -36.22 58.18 19.88
C LYS A 898 -36.54 59.64 20.16
N SER A 899 -36.83 60.39 19.10
CA SER A 899 -37.22 61.79 19.18
C SER A 899 -38.68 61.97 18.76
N GLN A 900 -39.38 62.86 19.45
CA GLN A 900 -40.75 63.26 19.10
C GLN A 900 -40.94 64.76 19.32
N ASN A 901 -41.68 65.39 18.42
CA ASN A 901 -42.10 66.78 18.58
C ASN A 901 -43.21 66.88 19.63
N ALA A 902 -43.17 67.92 20.45
CA ALA A 902 -44.18 68.23 21.44
C ALA A 902 -44.43 69.74 21.55
N THR A 903 -45.47 70.13 22.28
CA THR A 903 -45.73 71.50 22.70
C THR A 903 -45.95 71.54 24.20
N ILE A 904 -45.19 72.35 24.92
CA ILE A 904 -45.37 72.57 26.36
C ILE A 904 -46.29 73.76 26.55
N LEU A 905 -47.31 73.59 27.39
CA LEU A 905 -48.33 74.58 27.74
C LEU A 905 -48.27 74.84 29.25
N LEU A 906 -47.28 75.63 29.66
CA LEU A 906 -46.86 75.92 31.04
C LEU A 906 -46.45 74.67 31.84
N PHE A 907 -47.42 73.81 32.16
CA PHE A 907 -47.28 72.58 32.95
C PHE A 907 -47.84 71.33 32.23
N PHE A 908 -48.43 71.46 31.04
CA PHE A 908 -48.95 70.31 30.28
C PHE A 908 -48.12 70.07 29.03
N ILE A 909 -47.60 68.85 28.85
CA ILE A 909 -46.82 68.45 27.67
C ILE A 909 -47.74 67.71 26.70
N LYS A 910 -48.05 68.32 25.56
CA LYS A 910 -48.77 67.66 24.45
C LYS A 910 -47.76 67.09 23.46
N MET A 911 -47.85 65.78 23.23
CA MET A 911 -47.04 65.00 22.27
C MET A 911 -47.56 65.07 20.82
#